data_AF-A0A2E9ZRQ1-F1
#
_entry.id   AF-A0A2E9ZRQ1-F1
#
_cell.length_a   1.000
_cell.length_b   1.000
_cell.length_c   1.000
_cell.angle_alpha   90.00
_cell.angle_beta   90.00
_cell.angle_gamma   90.00
#
_symmetry.space_group_name_H-M   'P 1'
#
loop_
_entity.id
_entity.type
_entity.pdbx_description
1 polymer ?
#
loop_
_entity_poly.entity_id
_entity_poly.type
_entity_poly.pdbx_seq_one_letter_code
_entity_poly.pdbx_strand_id
1 'polypeptide(L)'
;MFTCWMVGVHRLLVFLTIVSMIQGGGLILLGLQMMRLDLGASRSRILRQSDRAEQEFQRLLGQANVRWSGDWDDREVFNERLAKRLAKRQFDRVQGIYGDMAANIARYNSVRNRFPERYLAPMFGIKPIPELALAKSFAPQSAEQLTIQSVSVNFWNLLFMLGGGGLVALTGTFVGFRKIKEKRYIENIPTSLSTGLAYGPAEIQGKVERKTESLTGPLSNTPCVQYHYVVKEKRGSGKKAKWVTVTDETRLIDFYCRDSEGIVPVNLDGAEIHTRHSLSRGSGRRRYSETSIRIGDPLYVLGTAIIDESTGDRLMIAKGKNKFPLITTNYTETELMGRKSRRGLGWLNLGLNGFVLIGFGLFGAAASYAATDFLFASMIAPLFLAGCFVGLMYNDLVFVRNRVLRAWSNIGVSLKKRADLIPNLVKIAKEYLKHEKELQTDLAKLRDSARGAVDFDPAAAGLFITQEVAVMQKFFGLQEKYPDLKGNQMMAQLHEKLVLLENEVALMRSGYNDSVERHNTRIGQIPDLFLARLFKFEEADLFHAEIEVVESIQRPTNAVQFDRLAPIIEDDDESEETKPEVTALPPIIRHDSEEAGSVIMYCDNCNQKLEVPALLIGKEIECPECLHREIVPTEDEPEPPAGDAPED
;
A
#
# COMPACT_ATOMS: atom_id res chain seq x y z
N MET A 1 -14.19 7.80 -2.19
CA MET A 1 -14.41 6.56 -2.98
C MET A 1 -14.49 6.88 -4.47
N PHE A 2 -15.50 7.63 -4.93
CA PHE A 2 -15.61 8.05 -6.34
C PHE A 2 -14.43 8.91 -6.80
N THR A 3 -14.00 9.88 -5.99
CA THR A 3 -12.81 10.71 -6.26
C THR A 3 -11.50 9.91 -6.27
N CYS A 4 -11.37 8.85 -5.46
CA CYS A 4 -10.20 7.95 -5.50
C CYS A 4 -10.13 7.17 -6.81
N TRP A 5 -11.29 6.76 -7.32
CA TRP A 5 -11.41 6.02 -8.58
C TRP A 5 -11.12 6.93 -9.77
N MET A 6 -11.58 8.18 -9.71
CA MET A 6 -11.40 9.16 -10.79
C MET A 6 -9.99 9.75 -10.88
N VAL A 7 -9.27 9.90 -9.76
CA VAL A 7 -7.95 10.58 -9.70
C VAL A 7 -6.78 9.59 -9.68
N GLY A 8 -7.02 8.26 -9.63
CA GLY A 8 -5.93 7.27 -9.63
C GLY A 8 -5.02 7.31 -8.39
N VAL A 9 -5.42 8.02 -7.33
CA VAL A 9 -4.60 8.23 -6.12
C VAL A 9 -4.51 6.93 -5.33
N HIS A 10 -3.39 6.22 -5.48
CA HIS A 10 -3.04 5.07 -4.64
C HIS A 10 -2.25 5.51 -3.39
N ARG A 11 -1.54 6.65 -3.45
CA ARG A 11 -0.78 7.21 -2.33
C ARG A 11 -1.70 7.61 -1.19
N LEU A 12 -1.51 6.99 -0.04
CA LEU A 12 -2.43 7.12 1.09
C LEU A 12 -2.44 8.54 1.66
N LEU A 13 -1.29 9.18 1.75
CA LEU A 13 -1.18 10.54 2.28
C LEU A 13 -1.88 11.54 1.38
N VAL A 14 -1.70 11.44 0.06
CA VAL A 14 -2.41 12.29 -0.90
C VAL A 14 -3.92 12.14 -0.73
N PHE A 15 -4.42 10.90 -0.62
CA PHE A 15 -5.84 10.66 -0.41
C PHE A 15 -6.37 11.28 0.89
N LEU A 16 -5.73 10.99 2.02
CA LEU A 16 -6.19 11.50 3.32
C LEU A 16 -6.07 13.03 3.39
N THR A 17 -5.05 13.62 2.76
CA THR A 17 -4.91 15.08 2.65
C THR A 17 -6.06 15.68 1.85
N ILE A 18 -6.39 15.14 0.67
CA ILE A 18 -7.52 15.63 -0.15
C ILE A 18 -8.83 15.54 0.65
N VAL A 19 -9.11 14.41 1.28
CA VAL A 19 -10.32 14.23 2.09
C VAL A 19 -10.33 15.21 3.27
N SER A 20 -9.20 15.34 3.98
CA SER A 20 -9.07 16.26 5.11
C SER A 20 -9.25 17.71 4.68
N MET A 21 -8.75 18.11 3.51
CA MET A 21 -8.93 19.46 2.95
C MET A 21 -10.39 19.72 2.57
N ILE A 22 -11.05 18.79 1.89
CA ILE A 22 -12.46 18.94 1.52
C ILE A 22 -13.34 19.03 2.77
N GLN A 23 -13.13 18.13 3.73
CA GLN A 23 -13.93 18.08 4.95
C GLN A 23 -13.66 19.26 5.88
N GLY A 24 -12.39 19.54 6.17
CA GLY A 24 -11.98 20.67 7.00
C GLY A 24 -12.39 22.01 6.36
N GLY A 25 -12.13 22.17 5.06
CA GLY A 25 -12.52 23.36 4.30
C GLY A 25 -14.03 23.59 4.28
N GLY A 26 -14.82 22.53 4.05
CA GLY A 26 -16.28 22.60 4.12
C GLY A 26 -16.79 23.05 5.48
N LEU A 27 -16.24 22.51 6.57
CA LEU A 27 -16.60 22.90 7.94
C LEU A 27 -16.19 24.33 8.27
N ILE A 28 -15.01 24.77 7.82
CA ILE A 28 -14.57 26.16 7.96
C ILE A 28 -15.53 27.10 7.22
N LEU A 29 -15.89 26.79 5.98
CA LEU A 29 -16.82 27.60 5.20
C LEU A 29 -18.19 27.71 5.87
N LEU A 30 -18.74 26.59 6.35
CA LEU A 30 -20.01 26.59 7.08
C LEU A 30 -19.92 27.42 8.38
N GLY A 31 -18.86 27.25 9.16
CA GLY A 31 -18.63 28.03 10.38
C GLY A 31 -18.52 29.53 10.11
N LEU A 32 -17.75 29.94 9.10
CA LEU A 32 -17.59 31.34 8.72
C LEU A 32 -18.91 31.94 8.19
N GLN A 33 -19.67 31.20 7.38
CA GLN A 33 -20.95 31.66 6.87
C GLN A 33 -21.98 31.82 7.99
N MET A 34 -22.06 30.85 8.90
CA MET A 34 -22.93 30.91 10.08
C MET A 34 -22.57 32.13 10.95
N MET A 35 -21.29 32.34 11.23
CA MET A 35 -20.83 33.50 12.01
C MET A 35 -21.22 34.83 11.38
N ARG A 36 -21.03 34.96 10.07
CA ARG A 36 -21.40 36.17 9.31
C ARG A 36 -22.89 36.44 9.40
N LEU A 37 -23.71 35.40 9.21
CA LEU A 37 -25.17 35.51 9.29
C LEU A 37 -25.64 35.84 10.70
N ASP A 38 -25.11 35.17 11.72
CA ASP A 38 -25.49 35.39 13.12
C ASP A 38 -25.14 36.78 13.62
N LEU A 39 -23.90 37.25 13.35
CA LEU A 39 -23.48 38.60 13.72
C LEU A 39 -24.27 39.67 12.96
N GLY A 40 -24.50 39.48 11.66
CA GLY A 40 -25.29 40.41 10.84
C GLY A 40 -26.77 40.46 11.27
N ALA A 41 -27.39 39.30 11.51
CA ALA A 41 -28.75 39.19 11.99
C ALA A 41 -28.90 39.77 13.41
N SER A 42 -27.95 39.51 14.30
CA SER A 42 -27.92 40.09 15.65
C SER A 42 -27.83 41.63 15.59
N ARG A 43 -26.90 42.18 14.79
CA ARG A 43 -26.77 43.63 14.58
C ARG A 43 -28.07 44.24 14.06
N SER A 44 -28.68 43.66 13.02
CA SER A 44 -29.91 44.20 12.44
C SER A 44 -31.11 44.12 13.40
N ARG A 45 -31.18 43.09 14.26
CA ARG A 45 -32.21 42.99 15.31
C ARG A 45 -32.05 44.09 16.35
N ILE A 46 -30.83 44.34 16.80
CA ILE A 46 -30.55 45.39 17.80
C ILE A 46 -30.88 46.77 17.24
N LEU A 47 -30.52 47.06 15.98
CA LEU A 47 -30.88 48.33 15.34
C LEU A 47 -32.40 48.51 15.22
N ARG A 48 -33.15 47.49 14.81
CA ARG A 48 -34.63 47.58 14.79
C ARG A 48 -35.23 47.73 16.18
N GLN A 49 -34.61 47.13 17.20
CA GLN A 49 -35.04 47.29 18.58
C GLN A 49 -34.73 48.70 19.11
N SER A 50 -33.57 49.27 18.78
CA SER A 50 -33.24 50.65 19.15
C SER A 50 -34.21 51.64 18.50
N ASP A 51 -34.54 51.48 17.22
CA ASP A 51 -35.50 52.35 16.53
C ASP A 51 -36.89 52.30 17.17
N ARG A 52 -37.35 51.09 17.55
CA ARG A 52 -38.64 50.91 18.25
C ARG A 52 -38.61 51.48 19.67
N ALA A 53 -37.51 51.28 20.39
CA ALA A 53 -37.31 51.82 21.73
C ALA A 53 -37.32 53.35 21.69
N GLU A 54 -36.68 53.96 20.70
CA GLU A 54 -36.65 55.40 20.47
C GLU A 54 -38.06 55.96 20.23
N GLN A 55 -38.86 55.31 19.36
CA GLN A 55 -40.24 55.71 19.08
C GLN A 55 -41.15 55.62 20.33
N GLU A 56 -41.06 54.52 21.09
CA GLU A 56 -41.87 54.37 22.31
C GLU A 56 -41.41 55.35 23.40
N PHE A 57 -40.11 55.62 23.50
CA PHE A 57 -39.57 56.60 24.43
C PHE A 57 -40.03 58.02 24.08
N GLN A 58 -39.97 58.41 22.80
CA GLN A 58 -40.52 59.69 22.33
C GLN A 58 -42.03 59.81 22.62
N ARG A 59 -42.79 58.73 22.45
CA ARG A 59 -44.22 58.69 22.77
C ARG A 59 -44.48 58.93 24.26
N LEU A 60 -43.72 58.27 25.14
CA LEU A 60 -43.84 58.42 26.60
C LEU A 60 -43.44 59.83 27.06
N LEU A 61 -42.40 60.41 26.47
CA LEU A 61 -41.98 61.78 26.74
C LEU A 61 -42.99 62.82 26.24
N GLY A 62 -43.59 62.59 25.06
CA GLY A 62 -44.65 63.43 24.51
C GLY A 62 -45.87 63.49 25.43
N GLN A 63 -46.24 62.37 26.06
CA GLN A 63 -47.31 62.34 27.08
C GLN A 63 -46.96 63.16 28.33
N ALA A 64 -45.68 63.27 28.68
CA ALA A 64 -45.19 64.05 29.82
C ALA A 64 -44.78 65.49 29.46
N ASN A 65 -45.02 65.92 28.22
CA ASN A 65 -44.63 67.23 27.68
C ASN A 65 -43.13 67.55 27.88
N VAL A 66 -42.28 66.55 27.69
CA VAL A 66 -40.81 66.68 27.72
C VAL A 66 -40.30 66.55 26.29
N ARG A 67 -39.54 67.54 25.81
CA ARG A 67 -38.86 67.47 24.51
C ARG A 67 -37.53 66.77 24.67
N TRP A 68 -37.24 65.84 23.77
CA TRP A 68 -35.98 65.12 23.70
C TRP A 68 -35.43 65.18 22.28
N SER A 69 -34.12 65.43 22.19
CA SER A 69 -33.38 65.68 20.94
C SER A 69 -32.99 64.40 20.20
N GLY A 70 -33.25 63.21 20.77
CA GLY A 70 -32.70 61.95 20.29
C GLY A 70 -31.33 61.59 20.89
N ASP A 71 -30.76 62.48 21.71
CA ASP A 71 -29.47 62.25 22.36
C ASP A 71 -29.65 61.51 23.70
N TRP A 72 -29.15 60.28 23.76
CA TRP A 72 -29.22 59.42 24.93
C TRP A 72 -28.22 59.82 26.05
N ASP A 73 -27.29 60.74 25.79
CA ASP A 73 -26.34 61.27 26.80
C ASP A 73 -26.81 62.59 27.43
N ASP A 74 -28.04 63.04 27.14
CA ASP A 74 -28.63 64.25 27.74
C ASP A 74 -28.98 64.05 29.22
N ARG A 75 -27.97 64.23 30.08
CA ARG A 75 -28.07 64.02 31.53
C ARG A 75 -29.14 64.89 32.20
N GLU A 76 -29.48 66.04 31.64
CA GLU A 76 -30.50 66.94 32.20
C GLU A 76 -31.91 66.35 32.01
N VAL A 77 -32.16 65.76 30.83
CA VAL A 77 -33.40 65.05 30.55
C VAL A 77 -33.52 63.81 31.44
N PHE A 78 -32.48 62.97 31.51
CA PHE A 78 -32.50 61.68 32.21
C PHE A 78 -32.44 61.74 33.74
N ASN A 79 -31.68 62.69 34.32
CA ASN A 79 -31.52 62.75 35.78
C ASN A 79 -32.44 63.77 36.46
N GLU A 80 -32.84 64.86 35.79
CA GLU A 80 -33.59 65.94 36.44
C GLU A 80 -35.04 66.06 35.95
N ARG A 81 -35.28 66.10 34.63
CA ARG A 81 -36.62 66.38 34.08
C ARG A 81 -37.53 65.15 34.08
N LEU A 82 -37.01 63.97 33.73
CA LEU A 82 -37.74 62.70 33.70
C LEU A 82 -38.26 62.30 35.09
N ALA A 83 -37.41 62.39 36.12
CA ALA A 83 -37.76 62.01 37.49
C ALA A 83 -38.83 62.90 38.14
N LYS A 84 -38.92 64.17 37.73
CA LYS A 84 -39.89 65.14 38.30
C LYS A 84 -41.25 65.15 37.60
N ARG A 85 -41.33 64.73 36.33
CA ARG A 85 -42.55 64.91 35.49
C ARG A 85 -43.32 63.63 35.17
N LEU A 86 -42.73 62.45 35.36
CA LEU A 86 -43.39 61.18 35.09
C LEU A 86 -43.92 60.54 36.37
N ALA A 87 -45.06 59.86 36.26
CA ALA A 87 -45.52 58.96 37.31
C ALA A 87 -44.51 57.82 37.49
N LYS A 88 -44.32 57.33 38.72
CA LYS A 88 -43.36 56.25 39.07
C LYS A 88 -43.40 55.07 38.09
N ARG A 89 -44.60 54.60 37.75
CA ARG A 89 -44.80 53.48 36.79
C ARG A 89 -44.30 53.77 35.37
N GLN A 90 -44.42 55.01 34.89
CA GLN A 90 -43.93 55.40 33.57
C GLN A 90 -42.42 55.61 33.59
N PHE A 91 -41.90 56.16 34.69
CA PHE A 91 -40.46 56.28 34.93
C PHE A 91 -39.77 54.91 34.96
N ASP A 92 -40.31 53.95 35.70
CA ASP A 92 -39.81 52.56 35.77
C ASP A 92 -39.82 51.89 34.38
N ARG A 93 -40.84 52.14 33.56
CA ARG A 93 -40.94 51.62 32.20
C ARG A 93 -39.90 52.21 31.26
N VAL A 94 -39.66 53.52 31.36
CA VAL A 94 -38.62 54.23 30.60
C VAL A 94 -37.24 53.71 30.98
N GLN A 95 -36.99 53.55 32.28
CA GLN A 95 -35.77 52.96 32.82
C GLN A 95 -35.55 51.54 32.30
N GLY A 96 -36.58 50.71 32.27
CA GLY A 96 -36.52 49.36 31.71
C GLY A 96 -36.14 49.34 30.23
N ILE A 97 -36.82 50.14 29.40
CA ILE A 97 -36.55 50.21 27.95
C ILE A 97 -35.10 50.64 27.68
N TYR A 98 -34.62 51.66 28.38
CA TYR A 98 -33.25 52.16 28.24
C TYR A 98 -32.20 51.13 28.72
N GLY A 99 -32.42 50.53 29.89
CA GLY A 99 -31.54 49.51 30.46
C GLY A 99 -31.43 48.27 29.58
N ASP A 100 -32.56 47.77 29.06
CA ASP A 100 -32.62 46.63 28.15
C ASP A 100 -31.86 46.91 26.85
N MET A 101 -32.03 48.11 26.28
CA MET A 101 -31.33 48.52 25.06
C MET A 101 -29.81 48.59 25.27
N ALA A 102 -29.36 49.25 26.35
CA ALA A 102 -27.95 49.35 26.69
C ALA A 102 -27.32 47.97 26.96
N ALA A 103 -28.02 47.10 27.69
CA ALA A 103 -27.58 45.73 27.94
C ALA A 103 -27.44 44.90 26.66
N ASN A 104 -28.38 45.04 25.72
CA ASN A 104 -28.35 44.33 24.44
C ASN A 104 -27.19 44.79 23.54
N ILE A 105 -26.92 46.10 23.48
CA ILE A 105 -25.78 46.66 22.74
C ILE A 105 -24.46 46.17 23.33
N ALA A 106 -24.30 46.26 24.65
CA ALA A 106 -23.10 45.79 25.34
C ALA A 106 -22.88 44.28 25.14
N ARG A 107 -23.95 43.47 25.21
CA ARG A 107 -23.90 42.02 24.95
C ARG A 107 -23.41 41.74 23.54
N TYR A 108 -23.98 42.39 22.52
CA TYR A 108 -23.56 42.21 21.14
C TYR A 108 -22.10 42.62 20.91
N ASN A 109 -21.68 43.78 21.42
CA ASN A 109 -20.30 44.22 21.31
C ASN A 109 -19.35 43.24 22.03
N SER A 110 -19.75 42.69 23.18
CA SER A 110 -18.97 41.68 23.90
C SER A 110 -18.79 40.39 23.09
N VAL A 111 -19.84 39.92 22.40
CA VAL A 111 -19.75 38.73 21.52
C VAL A 111 -18.88 39.04 20.31
N ARG A 112 -19.10 40.18 19.65
CA ARG A 112 -18.29 40.64 18.52
C ARG A 112 -16.81 40.78 18.87
N ASN A 113 -16.47 41.13 20.11
CA ASN A 113 -15.10 41.37 20.54
C ASN A 113 -14.38 40.11 21.08
N ARG A 114 -15.04 38.94 21.11
CA ARG A 114 -14.40 37.65 21.47
C ARG A 114 -13.61 37.07 20.30
N PHE A 115 -12.74 36.10 20.58
CA PHE A 115 -12.06 35.33 19.55
C PHE A 115 -12.97 34.20 19.06
N PRO A 116 -13.12 33.98 17.73
CA PRO A 116 -12.44 34.66 16.62
C PRO A 116 -13.20 35.86 16.01
N GLU A 117 -14.42 36.17 16.48
CA GLU A 117 -15.32 37.20 15.93
C GLU A 117 -14.66 38.58 15.83
N ARG A 118 -13.79 38.93 16.77
CA ARG A 118 -13.06 40.20 16.83
C ARG A 118 -12.30 40.50 15.55
N TYR A 119 -11.69 39.46 14.97
CA TYR A 119 -10.88 39.57 13.76
C TYR A 119 -11.70 39.37 12.49
N LEU A 120 -12.73 38.51 12.55
CA LEU A 120 -13.56 38.18 11.39
C LEU A 120 -14.66 39.21 11.12
N ALA A 121 -15.25 39.81 12.15
CA ALA A 121 -16.35 40.77 12.01
C ALA A 121 -15.99 42.00 11.14
N PRO A 122 -14.80 42.61 11.26
CA PRO A 122 -14.37 43.68 10.35
C PRO A 122 -14.31 43.21 8.88
N MET A 123 -13.81 42.00 8.61
CA MET A 123 -13.73 41.44 7.26
C MET A 123 -15.12 41.21 6.65
N PHE A 124 -16.13 40.94 7.49
CA PHE A 124 -17.53 40.83 7.05
C PHE A 124 -18.24 42.19 6.91
N GLY A 125 -17.56 43.31 7.18
CA GLY A 125 -18.16 44.65 7.19
C GLY A 125 -19.06 44.93 8.41
N ILE A 126 -18.94 44.12 9.46
CA ILE A 126 -19.79 44.20 10.66
C ILE A 126 -19.13 45.11 11.71
N LYS A 127 -19.61 46.35 11.74
CA LYS A 127 -19.16 47.40 12.69
C LYS A 127 -19.76 47.20 14.09
N PRO A 128 -19.06 47.64 15.15
CA PRO A 128 -19.64 47.68 16.50
C PRO A 128 -20.79 48.70 16.53
N ILE A 129 -21.70 48.55 17.49
CA ILE A 129 -22.75 49.55 17.74
C ILE A 129 -22.22 50.48 18.84
N PRO A 130 -22.29 51.81 18.70
CA PRO A 130 -21.88 52.74 19.75
C PRO A 130 -22.55 52.40 21.07
N GLU A 131 -21.77 52.33 22.16
CA GLU A 131 -22.32 52.06 23.49
C GLU A 131 -23.06 53.29 24.02
N LEU A 132 -24.18 53.05 24.71
CA LEU A 132 -24.94 54.09 25.38
C LEU A 132 -24.25 54.41 26.71
N ALA A 133 -23.92 55.67 26.95
CA ALA A 133 -23.34 56.13 28.21
C ALA A 133 -24.40 56.02 29.32
N LEU A 134 -24.38 54.93 30.09
CA LEU A 134 -25.31 54.72 31.20
C LEU A 134 -25.09 55.81 32.28
N ALA A 135 -26.13 56.61 32.55
CA ALA A 135 -26.20 57.32 33.82
C ALA A 135 -26.20 56.30 34.98
N LYS A 136 -25.39 56.52 36.02
CA LYS A 136 -25.20 55.56 37.15
C LYS A 136 -26.50 55.11 37.82
N SER A 137 -27.57 55.90 37.73
CA SER A 137 -28.93 55.61 38.23
C SER A 137 -29.68 54.54 37.43
N PHE A 138 -29.25 54.24 36.21
CA PHE A 138 -29.91 53.33 35.26
C PHE A 138 -29.08 52.08 34.91
N ALA A 139 -27.94 51.88 35.56
CA ALA A 139 -27.05 50.73 35.33
C ALA A 139 -27.78 49.40 35.63
N PRO A 140 -27.92 48.48 34.66
CA PRO A 140 -28.54 47.19 34.92
C PRO A 140 -27.67 46.38 35.90
N GLN A 141 -28.30 45.73 36.90
CA GLN A 141 -27.68 44.65 37.68
C GLN A 141 -27.47 43.45 36.76
N SER A 142 -26.43 43.51 35.94
CA SER A 142 -26.25 42.72 34.72
C SER A 142 -25.62 41.33 34.92
N ALA A 143 -25.43 40.87 36.16
CA ALA A 143 -24.76 39.61 36.46
C ALA A 143 -25.64 38.36 36.23
N GLU A 144 -26.97 38.47 36.33
CA GLU A 144 -27.86 37.29 36.43
C GLU A 144 -28.52 36.87 35.08
N GLN A 145 -28.55 37.75 34.07
CA GLN A 145 -29.17 37.51 32.75
C GLN A 145 -28.21 36.98 31.67
N LEU A 146 -27.01 36.54 32.07
CA LEU A 146 -25.99 35.97 31.18
C LEU A 146 -26.14 34.45 30.97
N THR A 147 -27.11 33.81 31.60
CA THR A 147 -27.35 32.37 31.47
C THR A 147 -27.94 32.05 30.09
N ILE A 148 -27.06 31.61 29.19
CA ILE A 148 -27.44 31.04 27.90
C ILE A 148 -28.31 29.81 28.19
N GLN A 149 -29.57 29.83 27.75
CA GLN A 149 -30.46 28.68 27.88
C GLN A 149 -29.92 27.56 26.97
N SER A 150 -29.44 26.47 27.57
CA SER A 150 -28.96 25.31 26.82
C SER A 150 -30.15 24.58 26.19
N VAL A 151 -30.05 24.32 24.89
CA VAL A 151 -31.01 23.45 24.19
C VAL A 151 -30.55 22.02 24.40
N SER A 152 -31.26 21.25 25.22
CA SER A 152 -30.90 19.86 25.50
C SER A 152 -31.05 19.00 24.25
N VAL A 153 -29.99 18.31 23.86
CA VAL A 153 -30.03 17.32 22.76
C VAL A 153 -30.63 16.01 23.26
N ASN A 154 -31.45 15.36 22.44
CA ASN A 154 -32.04 14.06 22.73
C ASN A 154 -30.95 13.02 23.05
N PHE A 155 -31.11 12.29 24.16
CA PHE A 155 -30.20 11.23 24.60
C PHE A 155 -29.87 10.21 23.49
N TRP A 156 -30.86 9.79 22.70
CA TRP A 156 -30.64 8.81 21.62
C TRP A 156 -29.75 9.36 20.50
N ASN A 157 -29.88 10.65 20.19
CA ASN A 157 -29.01 11.31 19.20
C ASN A 157 -27.58 11.39 19.72
N LEU A 158 -27.42 11.73 21.01
CA LEU A 158 -26.11 11.78 21.65
C LEU A 158 -25.45 10.39 21.69
N LEU A 159 -26.21 9.36 22.05
CA LEU A 159 -25.74 7.97 22.06
C LEU A 159 -25.33 7.49 20.66
N PHE A 160 -26.09 7.85 19.62
CA PHE A 160 -25.74 7.53 18.24
C PHE A 160 -24.46 8.25 17.79
N MET A 161 -24.33 9.55 18.08
CA MET A 161 -23.16 10.33 17.67
C MET A 161 -21.88 9.90 18.39
N LEU A 162 -21.94 9.69 19.71
CA LEU A 162 -20.78 9.28 20.50
C LEU A 162 -20.50 7.78 20.39
N GLY A 163 -21.51 6.94 20.62
CA GLY A 163 -21.36 5.47 20.60
C GLY A 163 -21.24 4.93 19.18
N GLY A 164 -22.14 5.32 18.28
CA GLY A 164 -22.06 4.95 16.87
C GLY A 164 -20.84 5.55 16.17
N GLY A 165 -20.57 6.84 16.40
CA GLY A 165 -19.35 7.50 15.90
C GLY A 165 -18.07 6.85 16.41
N GLY A 166 -18.00 6.53 17.71
CA GLY A 166 -16.89 5.80 18.33
C GLY A 166 -16.64 4.43 17.71
N LEU A 167 -17.71 3.64 17.53
CA LEU A 167 -17.61 2.32 16.90
C LEU A 167 -17.10 2.43 15.46
N VAL A 168 -17.66 3.35 14.67
CA VAL A 168 -17.23 3.58 13.28
C VAL A 168 -15.78 4.09 13.21
N ALA A 169 -15.41 5.00 14.11
CA ALA A 169 -14.05 5.54 14.20
C ALA A 169 -13.03 4.44 14.45
N LEU A 170 -13.23 3.62 15.49
CA LEU A 170 -12.32 2.55 15.87
C LEU A 170 -12.27 1.43 14.84
N THR A 171 -13.44 0.93 14.40
CA THR A 171 -13.51 -0.18 13.45
C THR A 171 -12.98 0.24 12.08
N GLY A 172 -13.35 1.42 11.58
CA GLY A 172 -12.88 1.93 10.30
C GLY A 172 -11.38 2.19 10.29
N THR A 173 -10.85 2.77 11.36
CA THR A 173 -9.41 2.96 11.51
C THR A 173 -8.68 1.61 11.57
N PHE A 174 -9.09 0.70 12.46
CA PHE A 174 -8.46 -0.61 12.63
C PHE A 174 -8.46 -1.45 11.35
N VAL A 175 -9.62 -1.59 10.70
CA VAL A 175 -9.75 -2.36 9.46
C VAL A 175 -9.00 -1.67 8.33
N GLY A 176 -9.02 -0.35 8.27
CA GLY A 176 -8.29 0.46 7.30
C GLY A 176 -6.78 0.15 7.35
N PHE A 177 -6.16 0.31 8.51
CA PHE A 177 -4.74 0.01 8.71
C PHE A 177 -4.39 -1.44 8.36
N ARG A 178 -5.24 -2.40 8.75
CA ARG A 178 -5.01 -3.81 8.41
C ARG A 178 -5.04 -4.07 6.91
N LYS A 179 -5.91 -3.39 6.16
CA LYS A 179 -6.00 -3.52 4.69
C LYS A 179 -4.89 -2.77 3.94
N ILE A 180 -4.38 -1.69 4.50
CA ILE A 180 -3.23 -0.93 3.95
C ILE A 180 -1.91 -1.68 4.12
N LYS A 181 -1.82 -2.59 5.10
CA LYS A 181 -0.61 -3.36 5.39
C LYS A 181 0.01 -4.05 4.16
N GLU A 182 -0.79 -4.70 3.31
CA GLU A 182 -0.28 -5.37 2.11
C GLU A 182 0.27 -4.38 1.08
N LYS A 183 -0.46 -3.28 0.86
CA LYS A 183 -0.02 -2.19 -0.03
C LYS A 183 1.30 -1.56 0.43
N ARG A 184 1.51 -1.49 1.74
CA ARG A 184 2.77 -1.05 2.32
C ARG A 184 3.93 -2.03 2.12
N TYR A 185 3.66 -3.32 2.01
CA TYR A 185 4.73 -4.27 1.67
C TYR A 185 5.21 -4.02 0.25
N ILE A 186 4.30 -3.74 -0.67
CA ILE A 186 4.64 -3.31 -2.03
C ILE A 186 5.47 -2.01 -1.99
N GLU A 187 5.00 -0.97 -1.27
CA GLU A 187 5.72 0.33 -1.22
C GLU A 187 7.12 0.31 -0.57
N ASN A 188 7.36 -0.59 0.38
CA ASN A 188 8.60 -0.58 1.19
C ASN A 188 9.61 -1.66 0.78
N ILE A 189 9.25 -2.59 -0.10
CA ILE A 189 10.15 -3.62 -0.58
C ILE A 189 10.59 -3.18 -1.98
N PRO A 190 11.88 -2.86 -2.18
CA PRO A 190 12.35 -2.49 -3.49
C PRO A 190 12.28 -3.69 -4.45
N THR A 191 12.00 -3.43 -5.71
CA THR A 191 12.16 -4.41 -6.78
C THR A 191 13.63 -4.79 -6.91
N SER A 192 13.93 -6.07 -6.79
CA SER A 192 15.25 -6.65 -7.03
C SER A 192 15.29 -7.27 -8.42
N LEU A 193 16.42 -7.11 -9.11
CA LEU A 193 16.79 -7.94 -10.24
C LEU A 193 17.27 -9.31 -9.75
N SER A 194 17.31 -10.30 -10.64
CA SER A 194 17.65 -11.69 -10.34
C SER A 194 19.02 -11.84 -9.69
N THR A 195 20.02 -11.09 -10.15
CA THR A 195 21.38 -11.07 -9.56
C THR A 195 21.40 -10.41 -8.18
N GLY A 196 20.57 -9.37 -8.00
CA GLY A 196 20.44 -8.60 -6.76
C GLY A 196 19.38 -9.15 -5.80
N LEU A 197 18.90 -10.38 -6.02
CA LEU A 197 17.88 -10.99 -5.17
C LEU A 197 18.49 -11.38 -3.83
N ALA A 198 17.93 -10.84 -2.75
CA ALA A 198 18.39 -11.11 -1.40
C ALA A 198 17.41 -11.98 -0.61
N TYR A 199 17.92 -12.84 0.27
CA TYR A 199 17.09 -13.74 1.08
C TYR A 199 16.07 -12.97 1.95
N GLY A 200 14.83 -13.47 2.00
CA GLY A 200 13.74 -12.88 2.78
C GLY A 200 12.69 -12.17 1.92
N PRO A 201 11.90 -11.22 2.47
CA PRO A 201 10.87 -10.51 1.70
C PRO A 201 11.47 -9.78 0.50
N ALA A 202 11.02 -10.15 -0.69
CA ALA A 202 11.56 -9.67 -1.96
C ALA A 202 10.44 -9.43 -2.97
N GLU A 203 10.73 -8.54 -3.90
CA GLU A 203 9.90 -8.22 -5.05
C GLU A 203 10.73 -8.40 -6.31
N ILE A 204 10.16 -9.04 -7.32
CA ILE A 204 10.78 -9.19 -8.65
C ILE A 204 9.78 -8.82 -9.73
N GLN A 205 10.29 -8.30 -10.85
CA GLN A 205 9.52 -7.97 -12.04
C GLN A 205 10.21 -8.55 -13.27
N GLY A 206 9.44 -9.12 -14.21
CA GLY A 206 10.00 -9.78 -15.37
C GLY A 206 8.92 -10.33 -16.31
N LYS A 207 9.27 -11.38 -17.06
CA LYS A 207 8.35 -12.12 -17.93
C LYS A 207 8.23 -13.57 -17.46
N VAL A 208 7.04 -14.13 -17.65
CA VAL A 208 6.79 -15.56 -17.38
C VAL A 208 7.48 -16.41 -18.42
N GLU A 209 8.36 -17.30 -17.98
CA GLU A 209 9.06 -18.28 -18.81
C GLU A 209 8.83 -19.70 -18.29
N ARG A 210 8.76 -20.65 -19.21
CA ARG A 210 8.53 -22.06 -18.90
C ARG A 210 9.76 -22.70 -18.25
N LYS A 211 9.55 -23.51 -17.21
CA LYS A 211 10.61 -24.33 -16.60
C LYS A 211 10.83 -25.64 -17.36
N THR A 212 9.87 -26.56 -17.31
CA THR A 212 9.91 -27.86 -18.03
C THR A 212 8.57 -28.19 -18.67
N GLU A 213 7.47 -27.91 -17.98
CA GLU A 213 6.10 -28.19 -18.42
C GLU A 213 5.26 -26.91 -18.56
N SER A 214 4.14 -26.99 -19.26
CA SER A 214 3.15 -25.92 -19.37
C SER A 214 1.75 -26.51 -19.25
N LEU A 215 0.85 -25.79 -18.58
CA LEU A 215 -0.57 -26.13 -18.55
C LEU A 215 -1.28 -25.55 -19.76
N THR A 216 -2.41 -26.14 -20.15
CA THR A 216 -3.29 -25.59 -21.18
C THR A 216 -4.59 -25.12 -20.54
N GLY A 217 -4.96 -23.86 -20.77
CA GLY A 217 -6.20 -23.26 -20.27
C GLY A 217 -7.45 -24.02 -20.77
N PRO A 218 -8.37 -24.49 -19.90
CA PRO A 218 -9.49 -25.33 -20.33
C PRO A 218 -10.50 -24.67 -21.28
N LEU A 219 -10.59 -23.35 -21.27
CA LEU A 219 -11.52 -22.54 -22.06
C LEU A 219 -10.79 -21.70 -23.11
N SER A 220 -9.61 -21.14 -22.79
CA SER A 220 -8.80 -20.36 -23.72
C SER A 220 -7.98 -21.22 -24.69
N ASN A 221 -7.69 -22.46 -24.33
CA ASN A 221 -6.77 -23.35 -25.02
C ASN A 221 -5.35 -22.77 -25.21
N THR A 222 -4.93 -21.87 -24.30
CA THR A 222 -3.61 -21.21 -24.37
C THR A 222 -2.63 -21.81 -23.36
N PRO A 223 -1.33 -21.93 -23.70
CA PRO A 223 -0.29 -22.30 -22.74
C PRO A 223 -0.20 -21.32 -21.57
N CYS A 224 -0.19 -21.85 -20.36
CA CYS A 224 -0.20 -21.09 -19.12
C CYS A 224 0.59 -21.79 -18.01
N VAL A 225 1.02 -21.03 -17.01
CA VAL A 225 1.68 -21.55 -15.80
C VAL A 225 0.69 -21.75 -14.65
N GLN A 226 -0.48 -21.12 -14.77
CA GLN A 226 -1.57 -21.26 -13.81
C GLN A 226 -2.91 -20.96 -14.50
N TYR A 227 -3.94 -21.70 -14.11
CA TYR A 227 -5.33 -21.34 -14.39
C TYR A 227 -6.23 -21.60 -13.19
N HIS A 228 -7.31 -20.82 -13.11
CA HIS A 228 -8.45 -21.02 -12.21
C HIS A 228 -9.70 -21.10 -13.06
N TYR A 229 -10.36 -22.25 -13.03
CA TYR A 229 -11.50 -22.60 -13.87
C TYR A 229 -12.73 -22.90 -13.02
N VAL A 230 -13.78 -22.11 -13.23
CA VAL A 230 -15.03 -22.20 -12.46
C VAL A 230 -16.21 -22.38 -13.40
N VAL A 231 -17.04 -23.38 -13.10
CA VAL A 231 -18.31 -23.62 -13.79
C VAL A 231 -19.45 -23.37 -12.83
N LYS A 232 -20.32 -22.42 -13.17
CA LYS A 232 -21.54 -22.11 -12.41
C LYS A 232 -22.78 -22.49 -13.19
N GLU A 233 -23.73 -23.13 -12.54
CA GLU A 233 -25.01 -23.54 -13.11
C GLU A 233 -26.16 -22.79 -12.43
N LYS A 234 -27.07 -22.23 -13.22
CA LYS A 234 -28.27 -21.55 -12.73
C LYS A 234 -29.32 -22.61 -12.37
N ARG A 235 -29.62 -22.75 -11.08
CA ARG A 235 -30.63 -23.67 -10.54
C ARG A 235 -31.86 -22.91 -10.03
N GLY A 236 -33.04 -23.49 -10.27
CA GLY A 236 -34.33 -22.88 -9.92
C GLY A 236 -34.98 -22.09 -11.07
N SER A 237 -36.15 -21.53 -10.79
CA SER A 237 -36.96 -20.79 -11.77
C SER A 237 -37.37 -19.41 -11.22
N GLY A 238 -37.57 -18.44 -12.13
CA GLY A 238 -38.00 -17.08 -11.79
C GLY A 238 -37.05 -16.34 -10.84
N LYS A 239 -37.64 -15.59 -9.89
CA LYS A 239 -36.91 -14.75 -8.90
C LYS A 239 -36.09 -15.55 -7.88
N LYS A 240 -36.32 -16.86 -7.76
CA LYS A 240 -35.59 -17.75 -6.84
C LYS A 240 -34.39 -18.44 -7.50
N ALA A 241 -34.14 -18.20 -8.79
CA ALA A 241 -33.01 -18.81 -9.47
C ALA A 241 -31.68 -18.31 -8.89
N LYS A 242 -30.78 -19.24 -8.53
CA LYS A 242 -29.46 -18.95 -7.98
C LYS A 242 -28.37 -19.66 -8.79
N TRP A 243 -27.22 -19.02 -8.90
CA TRP A 243 -26.03 -19.64 -9.48
C TRP A 243 -25.38 -20.54 -8.43
N VAL A 244 -25.08 -21.78 -8.82
CA VAL A 244 -24.41 -22.77 -7.97
C VAL A 244 -23.13 -23.20 -8.65
N THR A 245 -22.01 -23.18 -7.94
CA THR A 245 -20.73 -23.67 -8.46
C THR A 245 -20.80 -25.19 -8.60
N VAL A 246 -20.52 -25.69 -9.81
CA VAL A 246 -20.46 -27.12 -10.16
C VAL A 246 -19.01 -27.60 -10.10
N THR A 247 -18.10 -26.80 -10.65
CA THR A 247 -16.66 -27.09 -10.70
C THR A 247 -15.91 -25.84 -10.27
N ASP A 248 -14.88 -26.03 -9.47
CA ASP A 248 -13.92 -25.01 -9.04
C ASP A 248 -12.55 -25.68 -8.98
N GLU A 249 -11.76 -25.51 -10.05
CA GLU A 249 -10.46 -26.16 -10.21
C GLU A 249 -9.37 -25.10 -10.38
N THR A 250 -8.28 -25.26 -9.64
CA THR A 250 -7.06 -24.47 -9.78
C THR A 250 -5.91 -25.40 -10.07
N ARG A 251 -5.17 -25.13 -11.16
CA ARG A 251 -3.90 -25.80 -11.46
C ARG A 251 -2.80 -24.77 -11.53
N LEU A 252 -1.64 -25.11 -10.98
CA LEU A 252 -0.45 -24.27 -10.89
C LEU A 252 0.78 -25.15 -11.06
N ILE A 253 1.80 -24.61 -11.72
CA ILE A 253 3.11 -25.22 -11.90
C ILE A 253 4.21 -24.20 -11.60
N ASP A 254 5.38 -24.69 -11.23
CA ASP A 254 6.57 -23.85 -11.07
C ASP A 254 7.07 -23.34 -12.43
N PHE A 255 7.56 -22.11 -12.45
CA PHE A 255 8.03 -21.45 -13.66
C PHE A 255 9.20 -20.50 -13.36
N TYR A 256 9.80 -19.91 -14.39
CA TYR A 256 10.85 -18.91 -14.25
C TYR A 256 10.31 -17.51 -14.51
N CYS A 257 10.68 -16.56 -13.66
CA CYS A 257 10.53 -15.14 -13.94
C CYS A 257 11.85 -14.65 -14.55
N ARG A 258 11.83 -14.27 -15.83
CA ARG A 258 12.99 -13.70 -16.53
C ARG A 258 12.98 -12.19 -16.43
N ASP A 259 14.06 -11.62 -15.92
CA ASP A 259 14.34 -10.18 -15.98
C ASP A 259 15.51 -9.88 -16.92
N SER A 260 16.03 -8.65 -16.88
CA SER A 260 17.14 -8.21 -17.73
C SER A 260 18.48 -8.85 -17.37
N GLU A 261 18.63 -9.40 -16.16
CA GLU A 261 19.90 -9.93 -15.67
C GLU A 261 19.91 -11.47 -15.60
N GLY A 262 18.75 -12.12 -15.61
CA GLY A 262 18.67 -13.56 -15.45
C GLY A 262 17.27 -14.10 -15.19
N ILE A 263 17.22 -15.23 -14.49
CA ILE A 263 15.99 -15.97 -14.20
C ILE A 263 15.87 -16.25 -12.70
N VAL A 264 14.66 -16.09 -12.17
CA VAL A 264 14.32 -16.45 -10.79
C VAL A 264 13.24 -17.54 -10.82
N PRO A 265 13.45 -18.71 -10.18
CA PRO A 265 12.40 -19.70 -10.02
C PRO A 265 11.28 -19.16 -9.13
N VAL A 266 10.02 -19.38 -9.53
CA VAL A 266 8.83 -18.97 -8.79
C VAL A 266 7.95 -20.18 -8.55
N ASN A 267 7.63 -20.43 -7.28
CA ASN A 267 6.62 -21.40 -6.87
C ASN A 267 5.34 -20.68 -6.42
N LEU A 268 4.20 -21.12 -6.95
CA LEU A 268 2.90 -20.46 -6.75
C LEU A 268 2.09 -21.02 -5.58
N ASP A 269 2.62 -21.96 -4.79
CA ASP A 269 1.85 -22.59 -3.73
C ASP A 269 1.42 -21.56 -2.68
N GLY A 270 0.11 -21.40 -2.51
CA GLY A 270 -0.46 -20.41 -1.59
C GLY A 270 -0.32 -18.96 -2.06
N ALA A 271 -0.05 -18.73 -3.35
CA ALA A 271 -0.04 -17.40 -3.97
C ALA A 271 -1.46 -16.81 -4.09
N GLU A 272 -1.56 -15.51 -3.82
CA GLU A 272 -2.70 -14.70 -4.23
C GLU A 272 -2.47 -14.21 -5.66
N ILE A 273 -3.26 -14.73 -6.60
CA ILE A 273 -3.06 -14.50 -8.02
C ILE A 273 -4.05 -13.46 -8.54
N HIS A 274 -3.54 -12.44 -9.23
CA HIS A 274 -4.34 -11.44 -9.94
C HIS A 274 -3.95 -11.44 -11.41
N THR A 275 -4.89 -11.68 -12.31
CA THR A 275 -4.58 -11.68 -13.75
C THR A 275 -5.52 -10.80 -14.55
N ARG A 276 -5.02 -10.22 -15.65
CA ARG A 276 -5.76 -9.54 -16.72
C ARG A 276 -6.53 -10.52 -17.59
N HIS A 277 -6.00 -11.73 -17.76
CA HIS A 277 -6.64 -12.75 -18.58
C HIS A 277 -7.80 -13.34 -17.80
N SER A 278 -9.01 -12.88 -18.15
CA SER A 278 -10.26 -13.40 -17.62
C SER A 278 -11.21 -13.63 -18.78
N LEU A 279 -11.57 -14.89 -19.00
CA LEU A 279 -12.46 -15.30 -20.08
C LEU A 279 -13.72 -15.91 -19.46
N SER A 280 -14.88 -15.53 -19.96
CA SER A 280 -16.17 -16.07 -19.48
C SER A 280 -17.06 -16.41 -20.66
N ARG A 281 -17.52 -17.66 -20.72
CA ARG A 281 -18.42 -18.17 -21.76
C ARG A 281 -19.71 -18.70 -21.15
N GLY A 282 -20.85 -18.36 -21.73
CA GLY A 282 -22.14 -18.94 -21.35
C GLY A 282 -22.52 -20.10 -22.29
N SER A 283 -23.11 -21.16 -21.75
CA SER A 283 -23.82 -22.16 -22.55
C SER A 283 -25.03 -22.70 -21.80
N GLY A 284 -26.23 -22.43 -22.32
CA GLY A 284 -27.49 -22.80 -21.69
C GLY A 284 -27.64 -22.26 -20.26
N ARG A 285 -27.76 -23.16 -19.29
CA ARG A 285 -27.85 -22.81 -17.85
C ARG A 285 -26.49 -22.68 -17.16
N ARG A 286 -25.39 -22.86 -17.88
CA ARG A 286 -24.02 -22.85 -17.32
C ARG A 286 -23.25 -21.60 -17.77
N ARG A 287 -22.38 -21.13 -16.88
CA ARG A 287 -21.38 -20.11 -17.12
C ARG A 287 -20.02 -20.69 -16.75
N TYR A 288 -19.11 -20.65 -17.70
CA TYR A 288 -17.73 -21.08 -17.59
C TYR A 288 -16.90 -19.81 -17.45
N SER A 289 -16.02 -19.77 -16.46
CA SER A 289 -15.07 -18.68 -16.29
C SER A 289 -13.69 -19.23 -16.06
N GLU A 290 -12.72 -18.72 -16.80
CA GLU A 290 -11.31 -19.03 -16.66
C GLU A 290 -10.53 -17.74 -16.38
N THR A 291 -9.56 -17.82 -15.47
CA THR A 291 -8.51 -16.83 -15.31
C THR A 291 -7.15 -17.53 -15.35
N SER A 292 -6.17 -16.98 -16.08
CA SER A 292 -4.88 -17.64 -16.28
C SER A 292 -3.69 -16.68 -16.24
N ILE A 293 -2.49 -17.16 -15.89
CA ILE A 293 -1.22 -16.47 -16.18
C ILE A 293 -0.56 -17.17 -17.36
N ARG A 294 -0.34 -16.45 -18.46
CA ARG A 294 0.15 -17.02 -19.71
C ARG A 294 1.67 -16.94 -19.79
N ILE A 295 2.27 -17.81 -20.60
CA ILE A 295 3.69 -17.74 -20.91
C ILE A 295 3.95 -16.44 -21.69
N GLY A 296 5.03 -15.73 -21.34
CA GLY A 296 5.39 -14.44 -21.92
C GLY A 296 4.69 -13.22 -21.29
N ASP A 297 3.72 -13.43 -20.39
CA ASP A 297 3.07 -12.31 -19.68
C ASP A 297 4.11 -11.49 -18.90
N PRO A 298 3.97 -10.15 -18.83
CA PRO A 298 4.67 -9.37 -17.83
C PRO A 298 4.24 -9.86 -16.45
N LEU A 299 5.18 -9.95 -15.53
CA LEU A 299 4.99 -10.53 -14.22
C LEU A 299 5.54 -9.63 -13.15
N TYR A 300 4.73 -9.40 -12.14
CA TYR A 300 5.13 -8.85 -10.85
C TYR A 300 4.90 -9.92 -9.79
N VAL A 301 5.94 -10.20 -9.01
CA VAL A 301 5.87 -11.16 -7.90
C VAL A 301 6.38 -10.51 -6.63
N LEU A 302 5.55 -10.52 -5.60
CA LEU A 302 5.92 -10.17 -4.23
C LEU A 302 5.88 -11.43 -3.38
N GLY A 303 6.99 -11.82 -2.77
CA GLY A 303 7.06 -13.05 -2.01
C GLY A 303 8.23 -13.12 -1.04
N THR A 304 8.53 -14.32 -0.55
CA THR A 304 9.74 -14.55 0.23
C THR A 304 10.74 -15.25 -0.68
N ALA A 305 11.90 -14.63 -0.90
CA ALA A 305 13.07 -15.28 -1.44
C ALA A 305 13.59 -16.29 -0.43
N ILE A 306 13.53 -17.56 -0.80
CA ILE A 306 14.05 -18.69 -0.04
C ILE A 306 15.08 -19.41 -0.91
N ILE A 307 15.91 -20.25 -0.30
CA ILE A 307 16.88 -21.04 -1.05
C ILE A 307 16.15 -22.14 -1.79
N ASP A 308 16.49 -22.33 -3.07
CA ASP A 308 15.98 -23.46 -3.86
C ASP A 308 16.57 -24.76 -3.29
N GLU A 309 15.73 -25.61 -2.68
CA GLU A 309 16.18 -26.87 -2.07
C GLU A 309 16.76 -27.86 -3.09
N SER A 310 16.46 -27.69 -4.38
CA SER A 310 16.93 -28.59 -5.44
C SER A 310 18.40 -28.35 -5.83
N THR A 311 18.85 -27.09 -5.81
CA THR A 311 20.22 -26.71 -6.19
C THR A 311 21.04 -26.15 -5.02
N GLY A 312 20.40 -25.43 -4.09
CA GLY A 312 21.00 -24.84 -2.89
C GLY A 312 22.00 -23.71 -3.14
N ASP A 313 22.19 -23.31 -4.39
CA ASP A 313 23.12 -22.26 -4.83
C ASP A 313 22.41 -20.98 -5.31
N ARG A 314 21.08 -20.99 -5.39
CA ARG A 314 20.26 -19.87 -5.86
C ARG A 314 19.02 -19.67 -4.98
N LEU A 315 18.43 -18.49 -5.11
CA LEU A 315 17.16 -18.16 -4.47
C LEU A 315 15.98 -18.38 -5.42
N MET A 316 14.85 -18.75 -4.84
CA MET A 316 13.54 -18.84 -5.49
C MET A 316 12.52 -17.99 -4.72
N ILE A 317 11.52 -17.45 -5.43
CA ILE A 317 10.38 -16.80 -4.77
C ILE A 317 9.31 -17.84 -4.48
N ALA A 318 8.95 -17.98 -3.20
CA ALA A 318 7.89 -18.88 -2.78
C ALA A 318 7.16 -18.35 -1.55
N LYS A 319 6.17 -19.13 -1.10
CA LYS A 319 5.48 -18.88 0.16
C LYS A 319 6.39 -19.26 1.33
N GLY A 320 7.01 -18.26 1.95
CA GLY A 320 7.79 -18.50 3.16
C GLY A 320 6.93 -19.02 4.33
N LYS A 321 7.57 -19.63 5.33
CA LYS A 321 6.93 -20.11 6.59
C LYS A 321 6.25 -18.99 7.41
N ASN A 322 6.44 -17.74 7.01
CA ASN A 322 5.95 -16.55 7.68
C ASN A 322 4.58 -16.09 7.13
N LYS A 323 3.90 -15.19 7.84
CA LYS A 323 2.65 -14.54 7.37
C LYS A 323 2.86 -13.51 6.24
N PHE A 324 4.00 -13.52 5.57
CA PHE A 324 4.27 -12.63 4.44
C PHE A 324 3.42 -13.07 3.23
N PRO A 325 2.73 -12.16 2.52
CA PRO A 325 1.91 -12.55 1.38
C PRO A 325 2.81 -13.01 0.22
N LEU A 326 2.30 -13.97 -0.56
CA LEU A 326 2.84 -14.28 -1.87
C LEU A 326 1.80 -13.74 -2.85
N ILE A 327 2.15 -12.75 -3.66
CA ILE A 327 1.25 -12.13 -4.62
C ILE A 327 1.91 -12.23 -5.98
N THR A 328 1.17 -12.75 -6.95
CA THR A 328 1.63 -12.90 -8.33
C THR A 328 0.63 -12.27 -9.27
N THR A 329 1.10 -11.45 -10.21
CA THR A 329 0.20 -10.72 -11.09
C THR A 329 0.83 -10.29 -12.42
N ASN A 330 0.02 -10.18 -13.46
CA ASN A 330 0.38 -9.53 -14.74
C ASN A 330 -0.17 -8.09 -14.89
N TYR A 331 -0.74 -7.55 -13.82
CA TYR A 331 -0.91 -6.11 -13.62
C TYR A 331 0.43 -5.45 -13.29
N THR A 332 0.54 -4.16 -13.58
CA THR A 332 1.70 -3.37 -13.12
C THR A 332 1.63 -3.18 -11.61
N GLU A 333 2.77 -2.86 -10.98
CA GLU A 333 2.84 -2.57 -9.54
C GLU A 333 1.82 -1.49 -9.14
N THR A 334 1.76 -0.39 -9.89
CA THR A 334 0.87 0.74 -9.62
C THR A 334 -0.61 0.36 -9.68
N GLU A 335 -1.00 -0.50 -10.61
CA GLU A 335 -2.38 -1.02 -10.72
C GLU A 335 -2.73 -1.94 -9.55
N LEU A 336 -1.82 -2.85 -9.17
CA LEU A 336 -2.00 -3.74 -8.03
C LEU A 336 -2.16 -2.92 -6.74
N MET A 337 -1.27 -1.95 -6.51
CA MET A 337 -1.35 -1.02 -5.39
C MET A 337 -2.68 -0.27 -5.38
N GLY A 338 -3.11 0.23 -6.54
CA GLY A 338 -4.40 0.88 -6.71
C GLY A 338 -5.56 0.00 -6.29
N ARG A 339 -5.57 -1.28 -6.67
CA ARG A 339 -6.62 -2.25 -6.28
C ARG A 339 -6.59 -2.58 -4.79
N LYS A 340 -5.42 -2.84 -4.23
CA LYS A 340 -5.24 -3.17 -2.80
C LYS A 340 -5.57 -2.00 -1.88
N SER A 341 -5.18 -0.78 -2.27
CA SER A 341 -5.34 0.43 -1.46
C SER A 341 -6.80 0.86 -1.29
N ARG A 342 -7.64 0.73 -2.33
CA ARG A 342 -9.05 1.24 -2.34
C ARG A 342 -9.87 0.85 -1.11
N ARG A 343 -9.84 -0.44 -0.73
CA ARG A 343 -10.62 -0.92 0.43
C ARG A 343 -10.10 -0.31 1.72
N GLY A 344 -8.78 -0.25 1.89
CA GLY A 344 -8.15 0.32 3.08
C GLY A 344 -8.40 1.83 3.22
N LEU A 345 -8.24 2.58 2.12
CA LEU A 345 -8.55 4.02 2.08
C LEU A 345 -10.02 4.31 2.39
N GLY A 346 -10.92 3.49 1.85
CA GLY A 346 -12.35 3.58 2.15
C GLY A 346 -12.66 3.41 3.64
N TRP A 347 -12.04 2.43 4.29
CA TRP A 347 -12.20 2.19 5.72
C TRP A 347 -11.58 3.29 6.59
N LEU A 348 -10.40 3.81 6.24
CA LEU A 348 -9.83 4.97 6.95
C LEU A 348 -10.71 6.21 6.84
N ASN A 349 -11.30 6.45 5.66
CA ASN A 349 -12.25 7.55 5.49
C ASN A 349 -13.50 7.36 6.37
N LEU A 350 -14.02 6.13 6.50
CA LEU A 350 -15.09 5.85 7.46
C LEU A 350 -14.64 6.15 8.90
N GLY A 351 -13.41 5.76 9.25
CA GLY A 351 -12.80 6.09 10.55
C GLY A 351 -12.79 7.59 10.82
N LEU A 352 -12.30 8.39 9.87
CA LEU A 352 -12.29 9.85 9.94
C LEU A 352 -13.69 10.45 10.14
N ASN A 353 -14.68 9.97 9.37
CA ASN A 353 -16.06 10.42 9.54
C ASN A 353 -16.64 10.04 10.91
N GLY A 354 -16.24 8.90 11.46
CA GLY A 354 -16.56 8.52 12.83
C GLY A 354 -16.02 9.53 13.85
N PHE A 355 -14.76 9.94 13.74
CA PHE A 355 -14.17 10.96 14.62
C PHE A 355 -14.87 12.31 14.52
N VAL A 356 -15.23 12.75 13.32
CA VAL A 356 -16.00 13.99 13.14
C VAL A 356 -17.41 13.89 13.72
N LEU A 357 -18.06 12.73 13.60
CA LEU A 357 -19.37 12.49 14.22
C LEU A 357 -19.30 12.55 15.75
N ILE A 358 -18.23 12.02 16.36
CA ILE A 358 -17.98 12.16 17.80
C ILE A 358 -17.82 13.63 18.17
N GLY A 359 -17.05 14.40 17.40
CA GLY A 359 -16.87 15.84 17.61
C GLY A 359 -18.21 16.59 17.64
N PHE A 360 -19.08 16.35 16.65
CA PHE A 360 -20.42 16.92 16.64
C PHE A 360 -21.31 16.43 17.79
N GLY A 361 -21.16 15.17 18.20
CA GLY A 361 -21.82 14.63 19.38
C GLY A 361 -21.43 15.38 20.66
N LEU A 362 -20.13 15.67 20.83
CA LEU A 362 -19.63 16.43 21.98
C LEU A 362 -20.16 17.87 22.00
N PHE A 363 -20.20 18.54 20.85
CA PHE A 363 -20.80 19.88 20.74
C PHE A 363 -22.30 19.86 21.05
N GLY A 364 -23.02 18.86 20.53
CA GLY A 364 -24.42 18.62 20.90
C GLY A 364 -24.61 18.37 22.39
N ALA A 365 -23.73 17.59 23.04
CA ALA A 365 -23.77 17.36 24.49
C ALA A 365 -23.62 18.67 25.29
N ALA A 366 -22.75 19.56 24.80
CA ALA A 366 -22.54 20.89 25.37
C ALA A 366 -23.67 21.88 25.02
N ALA A 367 -24.71 21.44 24.30
CA ALA A 367 -25.78 22.27 23.76
C ALA A 367 -25.26 23.46 22.93
N SER A 368 -24.11 23.27 22.28
CA SER A 368 -23.43 24.29 21.50
C SER A 368 -23.39 23.86 20.04
N TYR A 369 -23.91 24.71 19.17
CA TYR A 369 -23.72 24.63 17.72
C TYR A 369 -23.35 26.02 17.20
N ALA A 370 -22.41 26.66 17.91
CA ALA A 370 -21.91 27.95 17.52
C ALA A 370 -21.01 27.81 16.29
N ALA A 371 -20.82 28.91 15.56
CA ALA A 371 -19.88 28.95 14.44
C ALA A 371 -18.47 28.47 14.82
N THR A 372 -18.04 28.71 16.06
CA THR A 372 -16.75 28.24 16.61
C THR A 372 -16.64 26.73 16.67
N ASP A 373 -17.75 26.01 16.89
CA ASP A 373 -17.75 24.56 17.01
C ASP A 373 -17.45 23.89 15.66
N PHE A 374 -17.95 24.46 14.57
CA PHE A 374 -17.60 24.03 13.21
C PHE A 374 -16.11 24.28 12.89
N LEU A 375 -15.55 25.39 13.39
CA LEU A 375 -14.11 25.67 13.25
C LEU A 375 -13.28 24.66 14.04
N PHE A 376 -13.66 24.30 15.26
CA PHE A 376 -12.97 23.26 16.03
C PHE A 376 -13.14 21.86 15.42
N ALA A 377 -14.34 21.52 14.94
CA ALA A 377 -14.58 20.28 14.19
C ALA A 377 -13.66 20.16 12.97
N SER A 378 -13.36 21.28 12.30
CA SER A 378 -12.47 21.28 11.14
C SER A 378 -11.06 20.81 11.44
N MET A 379 -10.60 20.92 12.70
CA MET A 379 -9.27 20.44 13.14
C MET A 379 -9.21 18.93 13.35
N ILE A 380 -10.35 18.23 13.45
CA ILE A 380 -10.38 16.78 13.66
C ILE A 380 -9.76 16.06 12.46
N ALA A 381 -10.04 16.51 11.25
CA ALA A 381 -9.52 15.88 10.03
C ALA A 381 -7.98 15.97 9.88
N PRO A 382 -7.33 17.15 10.03
CA PRO A 382 -5.87 17.22 9.99
C PRO A 382 -5.21 16.51 11.18
N LEU A 383 -5.83 16.50 12.36
CA LEU A 383 -5.33 15.73 13.51
C LEU A 383 -5.38 14.22 13.25
N PHE A 384 -6.48 13.73 12.67
CA PHE A 384 -6.60 12.34 12.26
C PHE A 384 -5.56 11.96 11.19
N LEU A 385 -5.37 12.81 10.18
CA LEU A 385 -4.33 12.63 9.16
C LEU A 385 -2.93 12.56 9.79
N ALA A 386 -2.60 13.48 10.70
CA ALA A 386 -1.31 13.49 11.41
C ALA A 386 -1.11 12.22 12.26
N GLY A 387 -2.15 11.79 12.98
CA GLY A 387 -2.14 10.54 13.74
C GLY A 387 -1.95 9.32 12.84
N CYS A 388 -2.63 9.27 11.69
CA CYS A 388 -2.42 8.22 10.69
C CYS A 388 -0.99 8.21 10.15
N PHE A 389 -0.43 9.38 9.83
CA PHE A 389 0.94 9.51 9.34
C PHE A 389 1.95 8.96 10.36
N VAL A 390 1.90 9.42 11.60
CA VAL A 390 2.79 8.95 12.68
C VAL A 390 2.65 7.44 12.90
N GLY A 391 1.40 6.93 12.95
CA GLY A 391 1.14 5.50 13.13
C GLY A 391 1.65 4.63 11.98
N LEU A 392 1.58 5.12 10.74
CA LEU A 392 2.14 4.40 9.59
C LEU A 392 3.67 4.38 9.65
N MET A 393 4.29 5.53 9.86
CA MET A 393 5.74 5.69 9.95
C MET A 393 6.34 4.82 11.05
N TYR A 394 5.71 4.77 12.23
CA TYR A 394 6.10 3.88 13.32
C TYR A 394 6.11 2.41 12.89
N ASN A 395 5.00 1.98 12.28
CA ASN A 395 4.86 0.61 11.82
C ASN A 395 5.87 0.28 10.70
N ASP A 396 6.30 1.25 9.88
CA ASP A 396 7.33 1.05 8.85
C ASP A 396 8.72 0.85 9.48
N LEU A 397 9.08 1.66 10.48
CA LEU A 397 10.32 1.45 11.26
C LEU A 397 10.33 0.10 11.98
N VAL A 398 9.21 -0.29 12.59
CA VAL A 398 9.06 -1.62 13.20
C VAL A 398 9.20 -2.74 12.16
N PHE A 399 8.70 -2.55 10.94
CA PHE A 399 8.84 -3.53 9.87
C PHE A 399 10.30 -3.73 9.48
N VAL A 400 11.05 -2.64 9.27
CA VAL A 400 12.46 -2.70 8.88
C VAL A 400 13.33 -3.28 10.00
N ARG A 401 13.12 -2.87 11.25
CA ARG A 401 13.78 -3.49 12.42
C ARG A 401 13.53 -5.00 12.50
N ASN A 402 12.29 -5.43 12.33
CA ASN A 402 11.94 -6.85 12.34
C ASN A 402 12.54 -7.61 11.14
N ARG A 403 12.81 -6.94 10.02
CA ARG A 403 13.50 -7.55 8.87
C ARG A 403 14.94 -7.89 9.23
N VAL A 404 15.66 -6.98 9.88
CA VAL A 404 17.03 -7.22 10.40
C VAL A 404 17.06 -8.40 11.36
N LEU A 405 16.21 -8.38 12.40
CA LEU A 405 16.17 -9.44 13.42
C LEU A 405 15.85 -10.82 12.82
N ARG A 406 14.98 -10.87 11.82
CA ARG A 406 14.64 -12.12 11.12
C ARG A 406 15.79 -12.61 10.24
N ALA A 407 16.40 -11.72 9.47
CA ALA A 407 17.55 -12.07 8.66
C ALA A 407 18.68 -12.64 9.54
N TRP A 408 18.94 -12.02 10.70
CA TRP A 408 19.89 -12.54 11.69
C TRP A 408 19.49 -13.92 12.22
N SER A 409 18.22 -14.09 12.61
CA SER A 409 17.72 -15.39 13.10
C SER A 409 17.88 -16.50 12.07
N ASN A 410 17.74 -16.23 10.77
CA ASN A 410 17.93 -17.23 9.72
C ASN A 410 19.42 -17.60 9.58
N ILE A 411 20.32 -16.61 9.64
CA ILE A 411 21.77 -16.85 9.69
C ILE A 411 22.12 -17.72 10.90
N GLY A 412 21.60 -17.40 12.09
CA GLY A 412 21.83 -18.18 13.32
C GLY A 412 21.37 -19.64 13.21
N VAL A 413 20.27 -19.91 12.51
CA VAL A 413 19.83 -21.29 12.22
C VAL A 413 20.86 -22.01 11.35
N SER A 414 21.39 -21.36 10.32
CA SER A 414 22.37 -22.00 9.43
C SER A 414 23.75 -22.14 10.07
N LEU A 415 24.16 -21.22 10.95
CA LEU A 415 25.34 -21.37 11.79
C LEU A 415 25.20 -22.55 12.75
N LYS A 416 24.00 -22.77 13.31
CA LYS A 416 23.71 -23.97 14.10
C LYS A 416 23.84 -25.24 13.25
N LYS A 417 23.26 -25.28 12.05
CA LYS A 417 23.40 -26.43 11.14
C LYS A 417 24.88 -26.75 10.87
N ARG A 418 25.71 -25.72 10.64
CA ARG A 418 27.17 -25.86 10.46
C ARG A 418 27.85 -26.41 11.71
N ALA A 419 27.55 -25.84 12.88
CA ALA A 419 28.05 -26.32 14.17
C ALA A 419 27.68 -27.79 14.44
N ASP A 420 26.47 -28.20 14.08
CA ASP A 420 25.95 -29.57 14.23
C ASP A 420 26.70 -30.58 13.32
N LEU A 421 27.41 -30.13 12.28
CA LEU A 421 28.24 -30.97 11.41
C LEU A 421 29.66 -31.21 11.94
N ILE A 422 30.18 -30.35 12.82
CA ILE A 422 31.54 -30.46 13.38
C ILE A 422 31.78 -31.80 14.09
N PRO A 423 30.85 -32.37 14.89
CA PRO A 423 31.05 -33.69 15.50
C PRO A 423 31.28 -34.81 14.47
N ASN A 424 30.58 -34.77 13.34
CA ASN A 424 30.76 -35.74 12.26
C ASN A 424 32.14 -35.58 11.61
N LEU A 425 32.58 -34.34 11.40
CA LEU A 425 33.93 -34.06 10.91
C LEU A 425 35.02 -34.59 11.86
N VAL A 426 34.87 -34.34 13.17
CA VAL A 426 35.78 -34.87 14.20
C VAL A 426 35.82 -36.39 14.19
N LYS A 427 34.67 -37.05 13.97
CA LYS A 427 34.60 -38.51 13.87
C LYS A 427 35.41 -39.04 12.69
N ILE A 428 35.24 -38.45 11.50
CA ILE A 428 35.99 -38.82 10.29
C ILE A 428 37.49 -38.53 10.48
N ALA A 429 37.85 -37.37 11.03
CA ALA A 429 39.24 -37.01 11.33
C ALA A 429 39.92 -38.04 12.25
N LYS A 430 39.24 -38.50 13.30
CA LYS A 430 39.76 -39.50 14.23
C LYS A 430 39.94 -40.88 13.61
N GLU A 431 39.14 -41.22 12.63
CA GLU A 431 39.18 -42.52 11.96
C GLU A 431 40.33 -42.58 10.94
N TYR A 432 40.45 -41.55 10.10
CA TYR A 432 41.36 -41.54 8.95
C TYR A 432 42.62 -40.69 9.14
N LEU A 433 42.59 -39.65 9.98
CA LEU A 433 43.68 -38.67 10.16
C LEU A 433 44.29 -38.73 11.57
N LYS A 434 44.63 -39.94 12.02
CA LYS A 434 45.15 -40.20 13.37
C LYS A 434 46.49 -39.51 13.67
N HIS A 435 47.32 -39.33 12.64
CA HIS A 435 48.67 -38.78 12.77
C HIS A 435 48.72 -37.24 12.68
N GLU A 436 47.61 -36.60 12.33
CA GLU A 436 47.50 -35.14 12.15
C GLU A 436 47.11 -34.43 13.46
N LYS A 437 48.06 -34.32 14.39
CA LYS A 437 47.80 -33.74 15.73
C LYS A 437 47.40 -32.27 15.70
N GLU A 438 47.95 -31.49 14.76
CA GLU A 438 47.62 -30.07 14.61
C GLU A 438 46.15 -29.91 14.22
N LEU A 439 45.70 -30.64 13.20
CA LEU A 439 44.31 -30.64 12.75
C LEU A 439 43.34 -31.06 13.87
N GLN A 440 43.67 -32.08 14.66
CA GLN A 440 42.83 -32.51 15.78
C GLN A 440 42.72 -31.43 16.88
N THR A 441 43.79 -30.67 17.11
CA THR A 441 43.79 -29.55 18.06
C THR A 441 42.92 -28.40 17.54
N ASP A 442 43.04 -28.08 16.25
CA ASP A 442 42.23 -27.04 15.60
C ASP A 442 40.75 -27.42 15.56
N LEU A 443 40.42 -28.70 15.31
CA LEU A 443 39.05 -29.21 15.38
C LEU A 443 38.48 -29.19 16.81
N ALA A 444 39.31 -29.45 17.82
CA ALA A 444 38.88 -29.35 19.22
C ALA A 444 38.53 -27.89 19.58
N LYS A 445 39.38 -26.93 19.18
CA LYS A 445 39.12 -25.50 19.34
C LYS A 445 37.85 -25.06 18.60
N LEU A 446 37.69 -25.50 17.35
CA LEU A 446 36.52 -25.19 16.53
C LEU A 446 35.22 -25.73 17.17
N ARG A 447 35.26 -26.95 17.73
CA ARG A 447 34.11 -27.53 18.44
C ARG A 447 33.75 -26.73 19.70
N ASP A 448 34.76 -26.21 20.41
CA ASP A 448 34.52 -25.39 21.60
C ASP A 448 34.01 -24.00 21.22
N SER A 449 34.50 -23.40 20.13
CA SER A 449 33.99 -22.12 19.62
C SER A 449 32.59 -22.24 19.03
N ALA A 450 32.20 -23.39 18.48
CA ALA A 450 30.86 -23.66 17.95
C ALA A 450 29.75 -23.75 19.02
N ARG A 451 30.10 -23.76 20.31
CA ARG A 451 29.10 -23.86 21.40
C ARG A 451 28.25 -22.59 21.43
N GLY A 452 26.93 -22.75 21.37
CA GLY A 452 26.01 -21.62 21.39
C GLY A 452 25.92 -20.86 20.07
N ALA A 453 26.23 -21.50 18.93
CA ALA A 453 26.21 -20.87 17.61
C ALA A 453 24.91 -20.18 17.17
N VAL A 454 23.80 -20.42 17.88
CA VAL A 454 22.52 -19.73 17.67
C VAL A 454 22.53 -18.31 18.26
N ASP A 455 23.28 -18.10 19.33
CA ASP A 455 23.28 -16.89 20.15
C ASP A 455 24.48 -15.98 19.84
N PHE A 456 25.20 -16.24 18.75
CA PHE A 456 26.29 -15.37 18.31
C PHE A 456 25.77 -13.99 17.94
N ASP A 457 26.58 -12.97 18.26
CA ASP A 457 26.48 -11.66 17.66
C ASP A 457 27.17 -11.66 16.27
N PRO A 458 26.92 -10.63 15.42
CA PRO A 458 27.54 -10.55 14.10
C PRO A 458 29.07 -10.69 14.10
N ALA A 459 29.74 -10.16 15.12
CA ALA A 459 31.19 -10.23 15.25
C ALA A 459 31.68 -11.66 15.57
N ALA A 460 31.10 -12.33 16.57
CA ALA A 460 31.44 -13.69 16.96
C ALA A 460 31.11 -14.70 15.86
N ALA A 461 29.99 -14.51 15.16
CA ALA A 461 29.64 -15.33 13.99
C ALA A 461 30.71 -15.25 12.89
N GLY A 462 31.23 -14.05 12.61
CA GLY A 462 32.29 -13.85 11.62
C GLY A 462 33.57 -14.59 12.02
N LEU A 463 33.98 -14.47 13.30
CA LEU A 463 35.14 -15.19 13.83
C LEU A 463 34.98 -16.71 13.76
N PHE A 464 33.79 -17.23 14.08
CA PHE A 464 33.49 -18.66 13.98
C PHE A 464 33.63 -19.17 12.56
N ILE A 465 33.05 -18.47 11.57
CA ILE A 465 33.13 -18.89 10.16
C ILE A 465 34.57 -18.86 9.67
N THR A 466 35.33 -17.80 9.96
CA THR A 466 36.74 -17.72 9.53
C THR A 466 37.57 -18.86 10.12
N GLN A 467 37.33 -19.22 11.39
CA GLN A 467 37.96 -20.39 12.00
C GLN A 467 37.53 -21.69 11.31
N GLU A 468 36.23 -21.87 11.07
CA GLU A 468 35.69 -23.06 10.42
C GLU A 468 36.29 -23.25 9.02
N VAL A 469 36.27 -22.21 8.18
CA VAL A 469 36.81 -22.24 6.82
C VAL A 469 38.30 -22.58 6.82
N ALA A 470 39.09 -21.98 7.71
CA ALA A 470 40.51 -22.28 7.83
C ALA A 470 40.77 -23.76 8.19
N VAL A 471 39.98 -24.32 9.11
CA VAL A 471 40.09 -25.74 9.49
C VAL A 471 39.61 -26.65 8.34
N MET A 472 38.56 -26.25 7.61
CA MET A 472 38.06 -27.00 6.46
C MET A 472 39.10 -27.05 5.35
N GLN A 473 39.70 -25.92 4.99
CA GLN A 473 40.75 -25.86 3.98
C GLN A 473 41.93 -26.78 4.32
N LYS A 474 42.38 -26.78 5.58
CA LYS A 474 43.40 -27.73 6.06
C LYS A 474 42.91 -29.18 5.94
N PHE A 475 41.68 -29.47 6.36
CA PHE A 475 41.11 -30.81 6.32
C PHE A 475 41.02 -31.36 4.88
N PHE A 476 40.48 -30.58 3.95
CA PHE A 476 40.31 -30.98 2.54
C PHE A 476 41.63 -31.02 1.78
N GLY A 477 42.60 -30.15 2.10
CA GLY A 477 43.94 -30.21 1.52
C GLY A 477 44.69 -31.52 1.85
N LEU A 478 44.33 -32.19 2.94
CA LEU A 478 44.89 -33.51 3.30
C LEU A 478 44.22 -34.66 2.56
N GLN A 479 43.07 -34.46 1.92
CA GLN A 479 42.34 -35.51 1.21
C GLN A 479 43.18 -36.16 0.09
N GLU A 480 44.06 -35.41 -0.57
CA GLU A 480 44.97 -35.94 -1.61
C GLU A 480 46.05 -36.87 -1.03
N LYS A 481 46.40 -36.72 0.25
CA LYS A 481 47.40 -37.58 0.91
C LYS A 481 46.81 -38.90 1.43
N TYR A 482 45.48 -39.00 1.57
CA TYR A 482 44.80 -40.14 2.16
C TYR A 482 43.70 -40.67 1.21
N PRO A 483 44.02 -41.58 0.27
CA PRO A 483 43.07 -42.10 -0.73
C PRO A 483 41.81 -42.74 -0.15
N ASP A 484 41.93 -43.42 1.00
CA ASP A 484 40.80 -44.05 1.70
C ASP A 484 39.76 -43.04 2.19
N LEU A 485 40.19 -41.82 2.52
CA LEU A 485 39.31 -40.72 2.90
C LEU A 485 38.59 -40.13 1.67
N LYS A 486 39.29 -40.07 0.52
CA LYS A 486 38.75 -39.54 -0.74
C LYS A 486 37.60 -40.38 -1.28
N GLY A 487 37.65 -41.70 -1.10
CA GLY A 487 36.59 -42.63 -1.52
C GLY A 487 35.42 -42.77 -0.54
N ASN A 488 35.47 -42.13 0.63
CA ASN A 488 34.46 -42.31 1.66
C ASN A 488 33.17 -41.52 1.34
N GLN A 489 32.03 -42.22 1.25
CA GLN A 489 30.73 -41.60 0.95
C GLN A 489 30.27 -40.60 2.03
N MET A 490 30.55 -40.87 3.31
CA MET A 490 30.20 -39.96 4.40
C MET A 490 31.00 -38.66 4.32
N MET A 491 32.25 -38.74 3.86
CA MET A 491 33.10 -37.57 3.63
C MET A 491 32.58 -36.71 2.46
N ALA A 492 32.23 -37.34 1.33
CA ALA A 492 31.65 -36.66 0.19
C ALA A 492 30.32 -35.95 0.54
N GLN A 493 29.43 -36.64 1.27
CA GLN A 493 28.16 -36.06 1.74
C GLN A 493 28.37 -34.91 2.74
N LEU A 494 29.39 -35.00 3.60
CA LEU A 494 29.72 -33.91 4.53
C LEU A 494 30.22 -32.68 3.79
N HIS A 495 31.12 -32.87 2.81
CA HIS A 495 31.62 -31.77 1.98
C HIS A 495 30.49 -31.08 1.22
N GLU A 496 29.63 -31.85 0.54
CA GLU A 496 28.47 -31.31 -0.18
C GLU A 496 27.58 -30.48 0.75
N LYS A 497 27.24 -31.00 1.93
CA LYS A 497 26.43 -30.28 2.92
C LYS A 497 27.10 -29.00 3.42
N LEU A 498 28.42 -29.02 3.64
CA LEU A 498 29.16 -27.83 4.09
C LEU A 498 29.14 -26.74 3.00
N VAL A 499 29.38 -27.11 1.74
CA VAL A 499 29.31 -26.18 0.60
C VAL A 499 27.90 -25.58 0.47
N LEU A 500 26.86 -26.41 0.57
CA LEU A 500 25.47 -25.92 0.55
C LEU A 500 25.18 -24.94 1.69
N LEU A 501 25.65 -25.22 2.89
CA LEU A 501 25.49 -24.32 4.04
C LEU A 501 26.33 -23.05 3.92
N GLU A 502 27.48 -23.10 3.25
CA GLU A 502 28.30 -21.93 2.93
C GLU A 502 27.61 -21.00 1.96
N ASN A 503 27.09 -21.54 0.86
CA ASN A 503 26.28 -20.80 -0.09
C ASN A 503 25.03 -20.19 0.59
N GLU A 504 24.35 -20.99 1.42
CA GLU A 504 23.20 -20.52 2.21
C GLU A 504 23.56 -19.32 3.10
N VAL A 505 24.69 -19.35 3.81
CA VAL A 505 25.13 -18.24 4.66
C VAL A 505 25.59 -17.03 3.83
N ALA A 506 26.29 -17.24 2.72
CA ALA A 506 26.73 -16.17 1.82
C ALA A 506 25.53 -15.39 1.25
N LEU A 507 24.51 -16.10 0.74
CA LEU A 507 23.28 -15.51 0.22
C LEU A 507 22.49 -14.75 1.31
N MET A 508 22.43 -15.29 2.53
CA MET A 508 21.76 -14.62 3.65
C MET A 508 22.53 -13.40 4.17
N ARG A 509 23.87 -13.40 4.13
CA ARG A 509 24.70 -12.28 4.58
C ARG A 509 24.40 -11.01 3.78
N SER A 510 24.36 -11.10 2.45
CA SER A 510 24.01 -9.95 1.61
C SER A 510 22.63 -9.40 2.00
N GLY A 511 21.60 -10.25 2.10
CA GLY A 511 20.27 -9.81 2.51
C GLY A 511 20.17 -9.25 3.93
N TYR A 512 21.00 -9.72 4.86
CA TYR A 512 21.11 -9.15 6.20
C TYR A 512 21.74 -7.75 6.16
N ASN A 513 22.88 -7.58 5.51
CA ASN A 513 23.59 -6.30 5.41
C ASN A 513 22.73 -5.23 4.72
N ASP A 514 22.07 -5.59 3.63
CA ASP A 514 21.11 -4.70 2.95
C ASP A 514 19.93 -4.31 3.86
N SER A 515 19.53 -5.18 4.77
CA SER A 515 18.45 -4.89 5.72
C SER A 515 18.93 -3.95 6.84
N VAL A 516 20.17 -4.14 7.31
CA VAL A 516 20.83 -3.29 8.30
C VAL A 516 21.06 -1.89 7.75
N GLU A 517 21.58 -1.78 6.52
CA GLU A 517 21.79 -0.48 5.87
C GLU A 517 20.47 0.29 5.75
N ARG A 518 19.42 -0.34 5.20
CA ARG A 518 18.11 0.29 5.12
C ARG A 518 17.55 0.68 6.49
N HIS A 519 17.77 -0.12 7.52
CA HIS A 519 17.37 0.20 8.89
C HIS A 519 18.07 1.47 9.40
N ASN A 520 19.41 1.47 9.35
CA ASN A 520 20.26 2.56 9.84
C ASN A 520 20.00 3.86 9.06
N THR A 521 19.86 3.77 7.73
CA THR A 521 19.51 4.92 6.89
C THR A 521 18.16 5.52 7.29
N ARG A 522 17.11 4.70 7.50
CA ARG A 522 15.77 5.21 7.86
C ARG A 522 15.76 5.90 9.21
N ILE A 523 16.38 5.33 10.23
CA ILE A 523 16.42 5.96 11.56
C ILE A 523 17.24 7.26 11.57
N GLY A 524 18.12 7.46 10.59
CA GLY A 524 18.91 8.69 10.39
C GLY A 524 18.24 9.77 9.51
N GLN A 525 17.14 9.47 8.82
CA GLN A 525 16.50 10.39 7.87
C GLN A 525 15.29 11.12 8.47
N ILE A 526 15.10 12.39 8.12
CA ILE A 526 13.88 13.14 8.47
C ILE A 526 12.76 12.72 7.50
N PRO A 527 11.53 12.43 7.98
CA PRO A 527 11.01 12.66 9.34
C PRO A 527 11.17 11.50 10.33
N ASP A 528 11.57 10.30 9.87
CA ASP A 528 11.70 9.08 10.65
C ASP A 528 12.60 9.28 11.91
N LEU A 529 13.63 10.12 11.83
CA LEU A 529 14.56 10.49 12.90
C LEU A 529 13.89 10.92 14.20
N PHE A 530 12.85 11.76 14.13
CA PHE A 530 12.16 12.24 15.34
C PHE A 530 11.47 11.10 16.08
N LEU A 531 10.85 10.20 15.32
CA LEU A 531 10.16 9.05 15.84
C LEU A 531 11.13 7.99 16.34
N ALA A 532 12.23 7.78 15.62
CA ALA A 532 13.31 6.87 16.00
C ALA A 532 13.88 7.26 17.37
N ARG A 533 14.18 8.54 17.60
CA ARG A 533 14.66 9.04 18.90
C ARG A 533 13.61 8.94 20.00
N LEU A 534 12.35 9.28 19.71
CA LEU A 534 11.25 9.21 20.69
C LEU A 534 11.00 7.78 21.19
N PHE A 535 11.10 6.79 20.30
CA PHE A 535 10.84 5.39 20.58
C PHE A 535 12.12 4.53 20.77
N LYS A 536 13.30 5.15 20.81
CA LYS A 536 14.61 4.49 21.04
C LYS A 536 14.91 3.38 20.03
N PHE A 537 14.74 3.65 18.74
CA PHE A 537 15.27 2.76 17.70
C PHE A 537 16.78 2.93 17.61
N GLU A 538 17.51 1.83 17.78
CA GLU A 538 18.98 1.78 17.75
C GLU A 538 19.48 1.26 16.40
N GLU A 539 20.69 1.66 16.04
CA GLU A 539 21.41 1.14 14.87
C GLU A 539 21.75 -0.34 15.05
N ALA A 540 21.80 -1.08 13.93
CA ALA A 540 22.20 -2.48 13.90
C ALA A 540 23.60 -2.62 13.28
N ASP A 541 24.35 -3.63 13.74
CA ASP A 541 25.69 -3.92 13.25
C ASP A 541 25.67 -4.77 11.97
N LEU A 542 26.57 -4.43 11.04
CA LEU A 542 26.77 -5.19 9.81
C LEU A 542 27.48 -6.52 10.07
N PHE A 543 27.21 -7.50 9.21
CA PHE A 543 27.86 -8.81 9.25
C PHE A 543 29.00 -8.88 8.23
N HIS A 544 30.22 -8.75 8.76
CA HIS A 544 31.47 -8.82 8.00
C HIS A 544 32.05 -10.25 8.10
N ALA A 545 31.80 -11.08 7.09
CA ALA A 545 32.44 -12.38 6.93
C ALA A 545 32.78 -12.57 5.45
N GLU A 546 34.05 -12.76 5.08
CA GLU A 546 34.47 -13.02 3.71
C GLU A 546 34.03 -14.44 3.30
N ILE A 547 32.86 -14.53 2.64
CA ILE A 547 32.28 -15.79 2.16
C ILE A 547 31.77 -15.51 0.75
N GLU A 548 32.23 -16.31 -0.21
CA GLU A 548 31.79 -16.26 -1.60
C GLU A 548 30.88 -17.45 -1.89
N VAL A 549 29.92 -17.27 -2.80
CA VAL A 549 29.06 -18.37 -3.25
C VAL A 549 29.88 -19.26 -4.18
N VAL A 550 29.99 -20.53 -3.83
CA VAL A 550 30.64 -21.54 -4.66
C VAL A 550 29.57 -22.16 -5.56
N GLU A 551 29.69 -21.97 -6.87
CA GLU A 551 28.77 -22.57 -7.83
C GLU A 551 28.80 -24.11 -7.66
N SER A 552 27.63 -24.73 -7.49
CA SER A 552 27.58 -26.17 -7.25
C SER A 552 28.16 -26.91 -8.45
N ILE A 553 29.11 -27.82 -8.23
CA ILE A 553 29.69 -28.65 -9.30
C ILE A 553 28.55 -29.49 -9.88
N GLN A 554 28.07 -29.04 -11.05
CA GLN A 554 27.08 -29.64 -11.94
C GLN A 554 26.53 -31.00 -11.48
N ARG A 555 25.33 -31.01 -10.92
CA ARG A 555 24.39 -32.08 -11.28
C ARG A 555 23.91 -31.78 -12.69
N PRO A 556 23.79 -32.78 -13.59
CA PRO A 556 23.26 -32.57 -14.92
C PRO A 556 21.76 -32.23 -14.82
N THR A 557 21.46 -30.98 -14.52
CA THR A 557 20.28 -30.34 -15.09
C THR A 557 20.63 -30.10 -16.54
N ASN A 558 19.83 -30.63 -17.46
CA ASN A 558 19.83 -30.25 -18.86
C ASN A 558 19.58 -28.74 -18.94
N ALA A 559 20.65 -27.96 -18.77
CA ALA A 559 20.63 -26.52 -18.90
C ALA A 559 20.67 -26.25 -20.39
N VAL A 560 19.53 -25.79 -20.92
CA VAL A 560 19.47 -25.15 -22.23
C VAL A 560 20.53 -24.05 -22.23
N GLN A 561 21.44 -24.15 -23.18
CA GLN A 561 22.53 -23.20 -23.36
C GLN A 561 21.92 -21.86 -23.77
N PHE A 562 21.95 -20.89 -22.88
CA PHE A 562 21.44 -19.54 -23.15
C PHE A 562 22.52 -18.75 -23.87
N ASP A 563 22.36 -18.57 -25.18
CA ASP A 563 23.10 -17.56 -25.91
C ASP A 563 22.74 -16.18 -25.36
N ARG A 564 23.76 -15.44 -24.92
CA ARG A 564 23.65 -14.05 -24.52
C ARG A 564 23.31 -13.23 -25.75
N LEU A 565 22.03 -12.89 -25.93
CA LEU A 565 21.69 -11.78 -26.82
C LEU A 565 22.28 -10.50 -26.22
N ALA A 566 23.12 -9.83 -27.01
CA ALA A 566 23.78 -8.59 -26.63
C ALA A 566 22.74 -7.52 -26.23
N PRO A 567 23.06 -6.63 -25.28
CA PRO A 567 22.17 -5.55 -24.90
C PRO A 567 22.09 -4.56 -26.07
N ILE A 568 20.90 -4.45 -26.68
CA ILE A 568 20.56 -3.31 -27.53
C ILE A 568 20.25 -2.17 -26.57
N ILE A 569 21.23 -1.29 -26.35
CA ILE A 569 21.01 0.04 -25.82
C ILE A 569 20.76 0.91 -27.04
N GLU A 570 19.50 1.29 -27.27
CA GLU A 570 19.18 2.50 -28.02
C GLU A 570 18.68 3.51 -27.00
N ASP A 571 19.46 4.58 -26.84
CA ASP A 571 19.07 5.81 -26.17
C ASP A 571 18.00 6.48 -27.04
N ASP A 572 16.78 6.69 -26.52
CA ASP A 572 15.81 7.59 -27.13
C ASP A 572 15.43 8.69 -26.13
N ASP A 573 15.99 9.87 -26.41
CA ASP A 573 15.56 11.16 -25.93
C ASP A 573 14.16 11.54 -26.44
N GLU A 574 13.56 12.48 -25.72
CA GLU A 574 12.30 13.18 -25.93
C GLU A 574 11.83 13.38 -27.40
N SER A 575 10.58 13.02 -27.70
CA SER A 575 9.48 13.93 -28.14
C SER A 575 8.47 13.31 -29.13
N GLU A 576 7.25 13.83 -29.04
CA GLU A 576 6.11 13.79 -29.99
C GLU A 576 5.13 12.60 -30.00
N GLU A 577 3.91 12.92 -29.55
CA GLU A 577 2.68 12.16 -29.75
C GLU A 577 2.35 11.99 -31.25
N THR A 578 2.37 10.77 -31.76
CA THR A 578 1.66 10.40 -32.99
C THR A 578 0.91 9.08 -32.81
N LYS A 579 -0.39 9.08 -33.14
CA LYS A 579 -1.26 7.90 -33.17
C LYS A 579 -0.75 6.90 -34.22
N PRO A 580 -0.79 5.58 -33.97
CA PRO A 580 -0.47 4.61 -35.01
C PRO A 580 -1.65 4.48 -35.99
N GLU A 581 -1.35 4.76 -37.25
CA GLU A 581 -2.14 4.46 -38.43
C GLU A 581 -2.00 2.96 -38.76
N VAL A 582 -3.13 2.29 -39.00
CA VAL A 582 -3.19 0.85 -39.30
C VAL A 582 -2.68 0.61 -40.72
N THR A 583 -1.48 0.07 -40.86
CA THR A 583 -0.94 -0.37 -42.16
C THR A 583 -1.52 -1.73 -42.53
N ALA A 584 -2.32 -1.76 -43.60
CA ALA A 584 -2.78 -2.99 -44.23
C ALA A 584 -1.62 -3.73 -44.93
N LEU A 585 -1.63 -5.06 -44.86
CA LEU A 585 -0.73 -5.93 -45.61
C LEU A 585 -0.92 -5.74 -47.13
N PRO A 586 0.16 -5.79 -47.94
CA PRO A 586 0.05 -5.66 -49.39
C PRO A 586 -0.56 -6.92 -50.04
N PRO A 587 -1.21 -6.79 -51.21
CA PRO A 587 -1.89 -7.90 -51.87
C PRO A 587 -0.91 -8.85 -52.57
N ILE A 588 -1.23 -10.14 -52.53
CA ILE A 588 -0.51 -11.20 -53.26
C ILE A 588 -0.81 -11.05 -54.76
N ILE A 589 0.21 -10.75 -55.55
CA ILE A 589 0.15 -10.76 -57.01
C ILE A 589 0.35 -12.22 -57.48
N ARG A 590 -0.67 -12.77 -58.16
CA ARG A 590 -0.54 -14.01 -58.92
C ARG A 590 0.09 -13.69 -60.28
N HIS A 591 1.20 -14.35 -60.61
CA HIS A 591 1.68 -14.46 -61.98
C HIS A 591 1.61 -15.92 -62.41
N ASP A 592 0.79 -16.17 -63.43
CA ASP A 592 0.82 -17.38 -64.25
C ASP A 592 2.01 -17.28 -65.23
N SER A 593 2.90 -18.27 -65.24
CA SER A 593 3.51 -18.82 -66.47
C SER A 593 4.52 -19.94 -66.14
N GLU A 594 4.13 -21.15 -66.53
CA GLU A 594 4.90 -22.28 -67.06
C GLU A 594 6.44 -22.33 -66.81
N GLU A 595 6.82 -23.44 -66.14
CA GLU A 595 8.07 -24.23 -66.20
C GLU A 595 8.81 -24.38 -64.85
N ALA A 596 8.90 -25.65 -64.42
CA ALA A 596 9.53 -26.21 -63.20
C ALA A 596 8.77 -25.99 -61.87
N GLY A 597 7.79 -26.87 -61.60
CA GLY A 597 6.97 -26.86 -60.39
C GLY A 597 7.73 -27.19 -59.11
N SER A 598 7.97 -26.16 -58.29
CA SER A 598 8.24 -26.28 -56.86
C SER A 598 7.11 -25.64 -56.06
N VAL A 599 6.75 -26.26 -54.95
CA VAL A 599 5.81 -25.75 -53.95
C VAL A 599 6.63 -25.07 -52.86
N ILE A 600 6.27 -23.84 -52.52
CA ILE A 600 6.85 -23.14 -51.39
C ILE A 600 6.01 -23.47 -50.16
N MET A 601 6.64 -24.06 -49.15
CA MET A 601 6.04 -24.25 -47.82
C MET A 601 6.97 -23.71 -46.74
N TYR A 602 6.46 -23.58 -45.52
CA TYR A 602 7.24 -23.17 -44.36
C TYR A 602 7.24 -24.31 -43.36
N CYS A 603 8.40 -24.60 -42.78
CA CYS A 603 8.50 -25.67 -41.80
C CYS A 603 7.71 -25.34 -40.54
N ASP A 604 6.87 -26.27 -40.07
CA ASP A 604 5.96 -26.05 -38.94
C ASP A 604 6.70 -25.78 -37.61
N ASN A 605 7.95 -26.23 -37.51
CA ASN A 605 8.76 -26.12 -36.29
C ASN A 605 9.65 -24.87 -36.26
N CYS A 606 10.28 -24.50 -37.37
CA CYS A 606 11.23 -23.37 -37.41
C CYS A 606 10.84 -22.22 -38.36
N ASN A 607 9.72 -22.34 -39.06
CA ASN A 607 9.21 -21.38 -40.03
C ASN A 607 10.20 -21.05 -41.17
N GLN A 608 11.13 -21.96 -41.46
CA GLN A 608 12.06 -21.82 -42.57
C GLN A 608 11.34 -22.07 -43.89
N LYS A 609 11.55 -21.20 -44.88
CA LYS A 609 11.02 -21.36 -46.23
C LYS A 609 11.68 -22.58 -46.91
N LEU A 610 10.87 -23.54 -47.33
CA LEU A 610 11.26 -24.73 -48.09
C LEU A 610 10.71 -24.63 -49.51
N GLU A 611 11.58 -24.80 -50.49
CA GLU A 611 11.20 -24.90 -51.90
C GLU A 611 11.25 -26.37 -52.30
N VAL A 612 10.08 -27.00 -52.37
CA VAL A 612 9.96 -28.45 -52.49
C VAL A 612 9.52 -28.79 -53.91
N PRO A 613 10.21 -29.67 -54.66
CA PRO A 613 9.75 -30.09 -55.98
C PRO A 613 8.33 -30.68 -55.94
N ALA A 614 7.47 -30.32 -56.89
CA ALA A 614 6.06 -30.77 -56.94
C ALA A 614 5.90 -32.30 -56.96
N LEU A 615 6.94 -33.05 -57.37
CA LEU A 615 7.02 -34.51 -57.29
C LEU A 615 6.99 -35.09 -55.85
N LEU A 616 7.19 -34.25 -54.84
CA LEU A 616 7.19 -34.63 -53.43
C LEU A 616 5.91 -34.24 -52.69
N ILE A 617 4.90 -33.70 -53.38
CA ILE A 617 3.56 -33.47 -52.81
C ILE A 617 3.00 -34.80 -52.27
N GLY A 618 2.55 -34.79 -51.02
CA GLY A 618 2.07 -35.96 -50.28
C GLY A 618 3.17 -36.89 -49.74
N LYS A 619 4.46 -36.55 -49.87
CA LYS A 619 5.58 -37.30 -49.28
C LYS A 619 6.18 -36.58 -48.08
N GLU A 620 6.77 -37.37 -47.19
CA GLU A 620 7.51 -36.87 -46.02
C GLU A 620 8.87 -36.33 -46.45
N ILE A 621 9.19 -35.11 -46.02
CA ILE A 621 10.47 -34.44 -46.24
C ILE A 621 11.06 -34.03 -44.90
N GLU A 622 12.39 -33.89 -44.84
CA GLU A 622 13.11 -33.48 -43.63
C GLU A 622 13.67 -32.06 -43.81
N CYS A 623 13.33 -31.16 -42.88
CA CYS A 623 13.79 -29.77 -42.91
C CYS A 623 15.31 -29.71 -42.72
N PRO A 624 16.08 -29.07 -43.62
CA PRO A 624 17.54 -29.00 -43.52
C PRO A 624 18.04 -28.20 -42.31
N GLU A 625 17.21 -27.31 -41.75
CA GLU A 625 17.62 -26.43 -40.64
C GLU A 625 17.36 -27.05 -39.25
N CYS A 626 16.23 -27.74 -39.08
CA CYS A 626 15.82 -28.26 -37.78
C CYS A 626 15.62 -29.79 -37.73
N LEU A 627 15.83 -30.49 -38.85
CA LEU A 627 15.65 -31.94 -39.02
C LEU A 627 14.23 -32.43 -38.69
N HIS A 628 13.25 -31.52 -38.65
CA HIS A 628 11.85 -31.85 -38.47
C HIS A 628 11.30 -32.52 -39.73
N ARG A 629 10.52 -33.59 -39.56
CA ARG A 629 9.90 -34.30 -40.69
C ARG A 629 8.45 -33.90 -40.81
N GLU A 630 8.07 -33.45 -42.00
CA GLU A 630 6.72 -32.98 -42.30
C GLU A 630 6.30 -33.46 -43.69
N ILE A 631 4.99 -33.65 -43.89
CA ILE A 631 4.43 -34.13 -45.15
C ILE A 631 4.06 -32.93 -46.01
N VAL A 632 4.49 -32.92 -47.26
CA VAL A 632 4.17 -31.84 -48.19
C VAL A 632 2.66 -31.86 -48.47
N PRO A 633 1.91 -30.77 -48.19
CA PRO A 633 0.45 -30.77 -48.28
C PRO A 633 -0.04 -30.92 -49.72
N THR A 634 -1.10 -31.70 -49.92
CA THR A 634 -1.83 -31.83 -51.19
C THR A 634 -2.80 -30.66 -51.35
N GLU A 635 -2.96 -30.11 -52.56
CA GLU A 635 -3.70 -28.87 -52.88
C GLU A 635 -5.21 -28.82 -52.48
N ASP A 636 -5.76 -29.84 -51.80
CA ASP A 636 -7.19 -30.04 -51.56
C ASP A 636 -7.63 -30.02 -50.07
N GLU A 637 -6.91 -29.36 -49.15
CA GLU A 637 -7.46 -29.07 -47.80
C GLU A 637 -8.04 -27.65 -47.70
N PRO A 638 -9.36 -27.49 -47.45
CA PRO A 638 -10.00 -26.18 -47.37
C PRO A 638 -9.66 -25.46 -46.07
N GLU A 639 -9.33 -24.17 -46.17
CA GLU A 639 -9.13 -23.26 -45.03
C GLU A 639 -10.35 -23.25 -44.08
N PRO A 640 -10.15 -23.20 -42.75
CA PRO A 640 -11.24 -22.97 -41.81
C PRO A 640 -11.79 -21.55 -41.98
N PRO A 641 -13.12 -21.33 -41.85
CA PRO A 641 -13.74 -20.05 -42.14
C PRO A 641 -13.25 -18.95 -41.20
N ALA A 642 -12.85 -17.82 -41.78
CA ALA A 642 -12.55 -16.58 -41.08
C ALA A 642 -13.79 -16.11 -40.29
N GLY A 643 -13.69 -16.12 -38.96
CA GLY A 643 -14.74 -15.61 -38.08
C GLY A 643 -14.74 -14.08 -38.08
N ASP A 644 -15.93 -13.52 -38.32
CA ASP A 644 -16.23 -12.09 -38.41
C ASP A 644 -15.69 -11.26 -37.24
N ALA A 645 -15.06 -10.13 -37.57
CA ALA A 645 -14.80 -9.04 -36.63
C ALA A 645 -16.12 -8.33 -36.29
N PRO A 646 -16.43 -8.00 -35.02
CA PRO A 646 -17.55 -7.13 -34.72
C PRO A 646 -17.16 -5.68 -35.04
N GLU A 647 -17.97 -5.04 -35.89
CA GLU A 647 -18.13 -3.58 -35.92
C GLU A 647 -18.76 -3.11 -34.59
N ASP A 648 -18.35 -1.89 -34.18
CA ASP A 648 -18.69 -1.09 -32.99
C ASP A 648 -17.92 -1.28 -31.68
#